data_AF-A0A059XJC8-F1
#
_entry.id   AF-A0A059XJC8-F1
#
_cell.length_a   1.000
_cell.length_b   1.000
_cell.length_c   1.000
_cell.angle_alpha   90.00
_cell.angle_beta   90.00
_cell.angle_gamma   90.00
#
_symmetry.space_group_name_H-M   'P 1'
#
loop_
_entity.id
_entity.type
_entity.pdbx_description
1 polymer ?
#
loop_
_entity_poly.entity_id
_entity_poly.type
_entity_poly.pdbx_seq_one_letter_code
_entity_poly.pdbx_strand_id
1 'polypeptide(L)'
;RSTVAQHHEALVGHGFTHAHIVALSQHPAALGTVAVKYQHIITALPEATHEDIVGVGKQWSGARALEALLTKAGELRGPPLQLDTGQLLKIAKRGGVTAVEAVHAWRNALTGAPLNLTPDQVVAIASNIGGKQALETVQRLLPVLCQAHGLTPDQVVAIANNNGGKQALETVQRLLPVLCQAHGLTPAQVVAIASNNGGKQALETVQRLLPVLCQDHGLTPDQVVAIASNIGGKQALETVQRLLPVLCQDHGLTPDQVVAIASNIGGKQALETVQRLLPVLCQTHALTPDQVVAIASNIGGKQALETVQRLLPVLCQDHGLTPAQVVAIASHDGGKQALETVQRLLPVLCQDHGLTPDQVVAIASNSGGKQALETVQRLLPVLCQAHGLTLDQVVAIASHGGGKQALETVQRLLPVLCQDHGLTPDQVVAIASNNGGKQALETVQRLLPVLCQDHGLIPDQVVAIANNNGGKQALETVQRLLPVLCQAHGLTTDQVVTIASNNGGKQALETVQRLLPVLCQDHGLTPDQVVAIASNIGGKQALETVQRLLPVLCQDHGLTLDQVVAIASNIGGKQALETVQRLLPVLCQDHGLTPDQVVAIASHGGGKQALETVQRLLPVLCQDHGLTPDQVVAIASHDGGKQALESIVAQLSRPDPALAALTNDHLVALACLGGRPALDAVKKGLPHAPELIRRINRRIPERTSHRVADYAQVVRVLEFFQCHSHPAYAFDEAMTQFGMSRNGLVQLFRRVGVTELEARGGTLPPASQRWDRILQASGMKRAKPSPTSAQTPDQASLHAFADSLERDLDAPSPMHEGDQTGASSRKRSRSDRAVTGPSAQQSFEVRVPEQHDALHLPLSWRVKRPRTRIGGGLPDPGTPIAADLAASSTVMWEQDAAPFAGAADDFPAFNEEELAWLMELLPQSGSVGGTI
;
A
#
# COMPACT_ATOMS: atom_id res chain seq x y z
N ARG A 1 -7.32 34.63 53.93
CA ARG A 1 -6.61 33.33 53.76
C ARG A 1 -7.10 32.73 52.44
N SER A 2 -6.23 32.11 51.63
CA SER A 2 -6.65 31.54 50.33
C SER A 2 -7.60 30.35 50.51
N THR A 3 -8.56 30.16 49.60
CA THR A 3 -9.43 28.97 49.53
C THR A 3 -8.63 27.67 49.42
N VAL A 4 -7.43 27.73 48.82
CA VAL A 4 -6.46 26.63 48.85
C VAL A 4 -6.13 26.25 50.30
N ALA A 5 -5.76 27.22 51.14
CA ALA A 5 -5.39 26.98 52.53
C ALA A 5 -6.56 26.56 53.44
N GLN A 6 -7.81 26.66 52.98
CA GLN A 6 -9.00 26.14 53.70
C GLN A 6 -9.27 24.66 53.39
N HIS A 7 -8.72 24.13 52.30
CA HIS A 7 -9.01 22.77 51.82
C HIS A 7 -7.74 21.91 51.61
N HIS A 8 -6.55 22.51 51.67
CA HIS A 8 -5.27 21.85 51.41
C HIS A 8 -5.04 20.61 52.27
N GLU A 9 -5.20 20.73 53.60
CA GLU A 9 -5.01 19.62 54.55
C GLU A 9 -5.95 18.44 54.25
N ALA A 10 -7.23 18.71 53.99
CA ALA A 10 -8.21 17.69 53.60
C ALA A 10 -7.86 17.04 52.24
N LEU A 11 -7.44 17.82 51.24
CA LEU A 11 -7.05 17.30 49.93
C LEU A 11 -5.78 16.44 49.99
N VAL A 12 -4.78 16.84 50.79
CA VAL A 12 -3.58 16.01 51.05
C VAL A 12 -3.95 14.74 51.82
N GLY A 13 -4.87 14.82 52.80
CA GLY A 13 -5.40 13.67 53.52
C GLY A 13 -6.16 12.68 52.63
N HIS A 14 -6.82 13.15 51.56
CA HIS A 14 -7.43 12.31 50.52
C HIS A 14 -6.42 11.81 49.45
N GLY A 15 -5.12 12.12 49.59
CA GLY A 15 -4.06 11.67 48.69
C GLY A 15 -3.80 12.55 47.45
N PHE A 16 -4.38 13.75 47.35
CA PHE A 16 -4.10 14.65 46.22
C PHE A 16 -2.71 15.30 46.34
N THR A 17 -1.94 15.25 45.25
CA THR A 17 -0.61 15.88 45.17
C THR A 17 -0.71 17.41 45.16
N HIS A 18 0.41 18.09 45.44
CA HIS A 18 0.50 19.54 45.27
C HIS A 18 0.15 20.00 43.84
N ALA A 19 0.52 19.23 42.81
CA ALA A 19 0.15 19.50 41.43
C ALA A 19 -1.37 19.39 41.19
N HIS A 20 -2.04 18.38 41.77
CA HIS A 20 -3.50 18.25 41.72
C HIS A 20 -4.20 19.44 42.37
N ILE A 21 -3.72 19.89 43.54
CA ILE A 21 -4.29 21.02 44.28
C ILE A 21 -4.11 22.34 43.50
N VAL A 22 -2.94 22.55 42.87
CA VAL A 22 -2.70 23.70 41.98
C VAL A 22 -3.62 23.67 40.76
N ALA A 23 -3.80 22.51 40.12
CA ALA A 23 -4.72 22.34 38.98
C ALA A 23 -6.18 22.64 39.37
N LEU A 24 -6.64 22.14 40.53
CA LEU A 24 -7.98 22.45 41.06
C LEU A 24 -8.13 23.93 41.47
N SER A 25 -7.08 24.60 41.92
CA SER A 25 -7.15 26.00 42.37
C SER A 25 -7.49 27.00 41.27
N GLN A 26 -7.40 26.60 39.99
CA GLN A 26 -7.83 27.40 38.84
C GLN A 26 -9.34 27.71 38.90
N HIS A 27 -10.14 26.85 39.55
CA HIS A 27 -11.56 27.06 39.82
C HIS A 27 -11.88 26.75 41.29
N PRO A 28 -11.77 27.74 42.21
CA PRO A 28 -11.78 27.51 43.67
C PRO A 28 -12.98 26.74 44.23
N ALA A 29 -14.14 26.77 43.58
CA ALA A 29 -15.29 25.94 43.97
C ALA A 29 -14.99 24.43 43.91
N ALA A 30 -14.16 23.98 42.97
CA ALA A 30 -13.78 22.57 42.82
C ALA A 30 -12.92 22.07 43.99
N LEU A 31 -12.08 22.93 44.60
CA LEU A 31 -11.35 22.59 45.83
C LEU A 31 -12.31 22.21 46.95
N GLY A 32 -13.35 23.03 47.19
CA GLY A 32 -14.36 22.76 48.20
C GLY A 32 -15.21 21.52 47.90
N THR A 33 -15.68 21.38 46.65
CA THR A 33 -16.45 20.20 46.22
C THR A 33 -15.66 18.91 46.40
N VAL A 34 -14.40 18.86 45.95
CA VAL A 34 -13.56 17.65 46.09
C VAL A 34 -13.21 17.41 47.55
N ALA A 35 -12.74 18.41 48.30
CA ALA A 35 -12.32 18.24 49.70
C ALA A 35 -13.46 17.72 50.61
N VAL A 36 -14.69 18.23 50.42
CA VAL A 36 -15.85 17.88 51.24
C VAL A 36 -16.55 16.60 50.77
N LYS A 37 -16.59 16.34 49.45
CA LYS A 37 -17.39 15.24 48.88
C LYS A 37 -16.55 14.06 48.36
N TYR A 38 -15.23 14.04 48.55
CA TYR A 38 -14.33 13.01 48.00
C TYR A 38 -14.82 11.57 48.19
N GLN A 39 -15.23 11.20 49.41
CA GLN A 39 -15.73 9.84 49.70
C GLN A 39 -16.97 9.51 48.87
N HIS A 40 -17.94 10.43 48.77
CA HIS A 40 -19.10 10.26 47.89
C HIS A 40 -18.71 10.19 46.41
N ILE A 41 -17.67 10.92 45.98
CA ILE A 41 -17.17 10.88 44.59
C ILE A 41 -16.63 9.48 44.28
N ILE A 42 -15.80 8.90 45.16
CA ILE A 42 -15.28 7.53 44.99
C ILE A 42 -16.40 6.48 45.07
N THR A 43 -17.40 6.64 45.96
CA THR A 43 -18.56 5.73 46.00
C THR A 43 -19.43 5.82 44.74
N ALA A 44 -19.64 7.02 44.18
CA ALA A 44 -20.45 7.22 42.97
C ALA A 44 -19.68 6.92 41.67
N LEU A 45 -18.35 6.94 41.72
CA LEU A 45 -17.41 6.72 40.62
C LEU A 45 -16.31 5.73 41.06
N PRO A 46 -16.65 4.44 41.31
CA PRO A 46 -15.64 3.41 41.54
C PRO A 46 -14.62 3.39 40.40
N GLU A 47 -13.36 3.14 40.73
CA GLU A 47 -12.18 3.16 39.83
C GLU A 47 -11.75 4.55 39.32
N ALA A 48 -12.44 5.65 39.68
CA ALA A 48 -11.99 6.99 39.33
C ALA A 48 -10.67 7.39 40.03
N THR A 49 -9.67 7.77 39.25
CA THR A 49 -8.36 8.21 39.78
C THR A 49 -8.40 9.67 40.26
N HIS A 50 -7.41 10.07 41.07
CA HIS A 50 -7.21 11.48 41.42
C HIS A 50 -7.05 12.39 40.19
N GLU A 51 -6.39 11.93 39.12
CA GLU A 51 -6.22 12.68 37.86
C GLU A 51 -7.53 12.79 37.06
N ASP A 52 -8.46 11.85 37.22
CA ASP A 52 -9.78 11.97 36.61
C ASP A 52 -10.65 13.01 37.33
N ILE A 53 -10.67 12.95 38.67
CA ILE A 53 -11.38 13.90 39.52
C ILE A 53 -10.81 15.31 39.32
N VAL A 54 -9.49 15.46 39.27
CA VAL A 54 -8.79 16.71 38.90
C VAL A 54 -9.11 17.11 37.47
N GLY A 55 -9.17 16.14 36.55
CA GLY A 55 -9.49 16.33 35.13
C GLY A 55 -10.86 16.97 34.90
N VAL A 56 -11.88 16.55 35.65
CA VAL A 56 -13.21 17.19 35.67
C VAL A 56 -13.18 18.48 36.49
N GLY A 57 -12.59 18.47 37.69
CA GLY A 57 -12.60 19.59 38.63
C GLY A 57 -11.93 20.86 38.09
N LYS A 58 -10.87 20.73 37.29
CA LYS A 58 -10.15 21.86 36.65
C LYS A 58 -10.86 22.47 35.43
N GLN A 59 -12.10 22.07 35.13
CA GLN A 59 -12.93 22.72 34.11
C GLN A 59 -13.76 23.87 34.72
N TRP A 60 -14.16 24.85 33.92
CA TRP A 60 -14.96 26.01 34.37
C TRP A 60 -16.24 25.64 35.12
N SER A 61 -16.88 24.51 34.76
CA SER A 61 -18.06 23.96 35.46
C SER A 61 -17.76 22.73 36.32
N GLY A 62 -16.47 22.42 36.58
CA GLY A 62 -15.98 21.16 37.13
C GLY A 62 -16.62 20.76 38.46
N ALA A 63 -16.73 21.70 39.40
CA ALA A 63 -17.44 21.51 40.66
C ALA A 63 -18.88 20.99 40.45
N ARG A 64 -19.65 21.69 39.60
CA ARG A 64 -21.05 21.33 39.28
C ARG A 64 -21.15 20.06 38.46
N ALA A 65 -20.16 19.76 37.62
CA ALA A 65 -20.11 18.53 36.83
C ALA A 65 -19.87 17.30 37.73
N LEU A 66 -18.99 17.41 38.74
CA LEU A 66 -18.83 16.39 39.78
C LEU A 66 -20.13 16.20 40.60
N GLU A 67 -20.82 17.29 40.96
CA GLU A 67 -22.11 17.20 41.67
C GLU A 67 -23.25 16.60 40.84
N ALA A 68 -23.27 16.83 39.52
CA ALA A 68 -24.18 16.13 38.61
C ALA A 68 -23.83 14.63 38.50
N LEU A 69 -22.54 14.26 38.47
CA LEU A 69 -22.16 12.84 38.53
C LEU A 69 -22.58 12.20 39.86
N LEU A 70 -22.36 12.85 41.01
CA LEU A 70 -22.81 12.36 42.32
C LEU A 70 -24.31 12.05 42.38
N THR A 71 -25.14 12.83 41.67
CA THR A 71 -26.59 12.65 41.66
C THR A 71 -27.10 11.73 40.54
N LYS A 72 -26.39 11.63 39.40
CA LYS A 72 -26.88 10.95 38.19
C LYS A 72 -26.12 9.69 37.77
N ALA A 73 -24.91 9.44 38.27
CA ALA A 73 -24.10 8.29 37.86
C ALA A 73 -24.77 6.92 38.13
N GLY A 74 -25.57 6.81 39.20
CA GLY A 74 -26.33 5.59 39.49
C GLY A 74 -27.40 5.27 38.43
N GLU A 75 -28.16 6.28 37.99
CA GLU A 75 -29.14 6.12 36.91
C GLU A 75 -28.49 5.89 35.55
N LEU A 76 -27.32 6.49 35.30
CA LEU A 76 -26.60 6.37 34.02
C LEU A 76 -25.87 5.03 33.85
N ARG A 77 -25.52 4.35 34.94
CA ARG A 77 -25.12 2.93 34.94
C ARG A 77 -26.29 1.96 34.75
N GLY A 78 -27.53 2.44 34.89
CA GLY A 78 -28.72 1.66 34.54
C GLY A 78 -28.99 1.61 33.04
N PRO A 79 -29.93 0.76 32.61
CA PRO A 79 -30.44 0.80 31.24
C PRO A 79 -31.10 2.16 30.92
N PRO A 80 -31.08 2.61 29.66
CA PRO A 80 -30.56 1.89 28.49
C PRO A 80 -29.06 2.07 28.24
N LEU A 81 -28.39 3.02 28.91
CA LEU A 81 -27.03 3.44 28.53
C LEU A 81 -25.90 2.62 29.19
N GLN A 82 -26.05 2.20 30.45
CA GLN A 82 -25.09 1.35 31.16
C GLN A 82 -23.64 1.91 31.18
N LEU A 83 -23.50 3.23 31.39
CA LEU A 83 -22.22 3.94 31.20
C LEU A 83 -21.19 3.61 32.29
N ASP A 84 -19.96 3.28 31.87
CA ASP A 84 -18.85 3.06 32.81
C ASP A 84 -18.33 4.35 33.46
N THR A 85 -17.52 4.23 34.51
CA THR A 85 -16.95 5.37 35.24
C THR A 85 -16.12 6.29 34.32
N GLY A 86 -15.33 5.73 33.41
CA GLY A 86 -14.52 6.47 32.44
C GLY A 86 -15.36 7.24 31.42
N GLN A 87 -16.42 6.63 30.87
CA GLN A 87 -17.40 7.29 30.00
C GLN A 87 -18.09 8.46 30.72
N LEU A 88 -18.53 8.26 31.97
CA LEU A 88 -19.13 9.31 32.81
C LEU A 88 -18.17 10.49 33.06
N LEU A 89 -16.94 10.18 33.46
CA LEU A 89 -15.87 11.17 33.63
C LEU A 89 -15.56 11.92 32.34
N LYS A 90 -15.49 11.22 31.19
CA LYS A 90 -15.22 11.79 29.86
C LYS A 90 -16.29 12.81 29.45
N ILE A 91 -17.57 12.51 29.68
CA ILE A 91 -18.68 13.47 29.45
C ILE A 91 -18.53 14.68 30.37
N ALA A 92 -18.36 14.48 31.68
CA ALA A 92 -18.23 15.57 32.65
C ALA A 92 -17.00 16.46 32.40
N LYS A 93 -15.89 15.87 31.93
CA LYS A 93 -14.60 16.52 31.64
C LYS A 93 -14.59 17.36 30.36
N ARG A 94 -15.47 17.09 29.39
CA ARG A 94 -15.49 17.78 28.09
C ARG A 94 -16.81 18.45 27.73
N GLY A 95 -17.93 17.78 27.97
CA GLY A 95 -19.28 18.35 27.81
C GLY A 95 -19.74 19.17 29.02
N GLY A 96 -19.15 18.94 30.20
CA GLY A 96 -19.48 19.65 31.43
C GLY A 96 -20.84 19.25 32.02
N VAL A 97 -21.27 19.99 33.04
CA VAL A 97 -22.51 19.71 33.80
C VAL A 97 -23.74 19.55 32.90
N THR A 98 -23.91 20.42 31.89
CA THR A 98 -25.10 20.41 31.04
C THR A 98 -25.14 19.22 30.07
N ALA A 99 -24.01 18.61 29.74
CA ALA A 99 -23.97 17.37 28.96
C ALA A 99 -24.35 16.15 29.82
N VAL A 100 -23.89 16.08 31.08
CA VAL A 100 -24.30 15.04 32.03
C VAL A 100 -25.82 15.10 32.27
N GLU A 101 -26.36 16.30 32.51
CA GLU A 101 -27.80 16.55 32.64
C GLU A 101 -28.58 16.13 31.37
N ALA A 102 -28.08 16.46 30.18
CA ALA A 102 -28.73 16.13 28.91
C ALA A 102 -28.74 14.62 28.61
N VAL A 103 -27.62 13.93 28.80
CA VAL A 103 -27.53 12.46 28.64
C VAL A 103 -28.45 11.76 29.63
N HIS A 104 -28.48 12.21 30.89
CA HIS A 104 -29.38 11.68 31.93
C HIS A 104 -30.87 11.84 31.56
N ALA A 105 -31.27 13.03 31.11
CA ALA A 105 -32.65 13.36 30.81
C ALA A 105 -33.16 12.73 29.50
N TRP A 106 -32.29 12.58 28.50
CA TRP A 106 -32.67 12.12 27.15
C TRP A 106 -32.31 10.65 26.85
N ARG A 107 -31.71 9.91 27.80
CA ARG A 107 -31.24 8.52 27.61
C ARG A 107 -32.18 7.63 26.81
N ASN A 108 -33.46 7.55 27.19
CA ASN A 108 -34.47 6.71 26.53
C ASN A 108 -34.82 7.19 25.10
N ALA A 109 -34.77 8.50 24.85
CA ALA A 109 -35.09 9.09 23.56
C ALA A 109 -33.91 9.00 22.58
N LEU A 110 -32.68 8.99 23.08
CA LEU A 110 -31.46 8.84 22.29
C LEU A 110 -31.25 7.40 21.81
N THR A 111 -31.46 6.42 22.70
CA THR A 111 -31.32 4.99 22.36
C THR A 111 -32.56 4.38 21.69
N GLY A 112 -33.72 5.04 21.78
CA GLY A 112 -34.97 4.59 21.18
C GLY A 112 -35.17 5.06 19.75
N ALA A 113 -36.18 4.49 19.08
CA ALA A 113 -36.59 4.93 17.75
C ALA A 113 -37.12 6.38 17.77
N PRO A 114 -36.85 7.20 16.74
CA PRO A 114 -36.18 6.86 15.47
C PRO A 114 -34.65 6.97 15.50
N LEU A 115 -34.03 7.35 16.63
CA LEU A 115 -32.60 7.69 16.68
C LEU A 115 -31.70 6.46 16.83
N ASN A 116 -32.09 5.49 17.66
CA ASN A 116 -31.42 4.20 17.86
C ASN A 116 -29.91 4.32 18.15
N LEU A 117 -29.46 5.39 18.81
CA LEU A 117 -28.03 5.63 19.07
C LEU A 117 -27.47 4.62 20.08
N THR A 118 -26.28 4.10 19.81
CA THR A 118 -25.57 3.27 20.79
C THR A 118 -25.08 4.12 21.98
N PRO A 119 -24.84 3.52 23.16
CA PRO A 119 -24.27 4.25 24.30
C PRO A 119 -22.95 4.96 23.95
N ASP A 120 -22.07 4.33 23.16
CA ASP A 120 -20.81 4.95 22.72
C ASP A 120 -21.02 6.13 21.77
N GLN A 121 -22.00 6.07 20.87
CA GLN A 121 -22.35 7.23 20.02
C GLN A 121 -22.87 8.39 20.88
N VAL A 122 -23.71 8.12 21.88
CA VAL A 122 -24.19 9.12 22.85
C VAL A 122 -23.02 9.72 23.66
N VAL A 123 -22.14 8.88 24.20
CA VAL A 123 -20.93 9.31 24.93
C VAL A 123 -20.04 10.17 24.03
N ALA A 124 -19.82 9.77 22.77
CA ALA A 124 -18.98 10.50 21.83
C ALA A 124 -19.52 11.93 21.59
N ILE A 125 -20.78 12.06 21.20
CA ILE A 125 -21.44 13.36 20.98
C ILE A 125 -21.41 14.22 22.25
N ALA A 126 -21.71 13.62 23.41
CA ALA A 126 -21.73 14.30 24.69
C ALA A 126 -20.34 14.76 25.19
N SER A 127 -19.26 14.06 24.78
CA SER A 127 -17.88 14.30 25.23
C SER A 127 -17.15 15.42 24.48
N ASN A 128 -17.88 16.43 24.01
CA ASN A 128 -17.36 17.59 23.27
C ASN A 128 -17.87 18.91 23.84
N ILE A 129 -17.17 20.02 23.59
CA ILE A 129 -17.59 21.36 24.03
C ILE A 129 -18.90 21.70 23.32
N GLY A 130 -19.96 21.86 24.12
CA GLY A 130 -21.32 22.01 23.64
C GLY A 130 -22.07 20.69 23.41
N GLY A 131 -21.63 19.57 23.98
CA GLY A 131 -22.23 18.23 23.79
C GLY A 131 -23.75 18.18 23.97
N LYS A 132 -24.32 18.88 24.97
CA LYS A 132 -25.78 19.05 25.10
C LYS A 132 -26.43 19.58 23.81
N GLN A 133 -25.86 20.64 23.25
CA GLN A 133 -26.37 21.27 22.03
C GLN A 133 -26.21 20.36 20.81
N ALA A 134 -25.16 19.54 20.76
CA ALA A 134 -25.00 18.53 19.71
C ALA A 134 -26.08 17.43 19.83
N LEU A 135 -26.30 16.86 21.01
CA LEU A 135 -27.37 15.87 21.27
C LEU A 135 -28.77 16.40 20.91
N GLU A 136 -29.10 17.61 21.35
CA GLU A 136 -30.37 18.31 21.04
C GLU A 136 -30.57 18.47 19.52
N THR A 137 -29.48 18.72 18.80
CA THR A 137 -29.50 18.91 17.34
C THR A 137 -29.56 17.58 16.60
N VAL A 138 -28.91 16.52 17.09
CA VAL A 138 -29.04 15.16 16.57
C VAL A 138 -30.48 14.67 16.73
N GLN A 139 -31.09 14.86 17.89
CA GLN A 139 -32.50 14.50 18.12
C GLN A 139 -33.45 15.19 17.14
N ARG A 140 -33.19 16.47 16.81
CA ARG A 140 -34.00 17.24 15.86
C ARG A 140 -33.71 16.91 14.39
N LEU A 141 -32.44 16.68 14.02
CA LEU A 141 -32.00 16.64 12.62
C LEU A 141 -31.63 15.27 12.08
N LEU A 142 -31.31 14.25 12.90
CA LEU A 142 -30.96 12.92 12.39
C LEU A 142 -32.07 12.33 11.49
N PRO A 143 -33.36 12.31 11.88
CA PRO A 143 -34.41 11.77 11.01
C PRO A 143 -34.53 12.55 9.70
N VAL A 144 -34.38 13.88 9.75
CA VAL A 144 -34.47 14.77 8.58
C VAL A 144 -33.28 14.56 7.62
N LEU A 145 -32.06 14.50 8.14
CA LEU A 145 -30.84 14.30 7.35
C LEU A 145 -30.82 12.91 6.70
N CYS A 146 -31.32 11.87 7.39
CA CYS A 146 -31.46 10.54 6.82
C CYS A 146 -32.54 10.49 5.73
N GLN A 147 -33.74 11.02 5.99
CA GLN A 147 -34.88 10.92 5.06
C GLN A 147 -34.77 11.85 3.85
N ALA A 148 -34.36 13.11 4.03
CA ALA A 148 -34.35 14.11 2.96
C ALA A 148 -33.02 14.22 2.20
N HIS A 149 -31.92 13.69 2.75
CA HIS A 149 -30.58 13.81 2.16
C HIS A 149 -29.81 12.48 2.08
N GLY A 150 -30.43 11.35 2.45
CA GLY A 150 -29.84 10.02 2.30
C GLY A 150 -28.61 9.74 3.17
N LEU A 151 -28.34 10.55 4.19
CA LEU A 151 -27.21 10.34 5.10
C LEU A 151 -27.47 9.15 6.03
N THR A 152 -26.43 8.40 6.39
CA THR A 152 -26.55 7.34 7.41
C THR A 152 -26.56 7.92 8.83
N PRO A 153 -27.13 7.22 9.82
CA PRO A 153 -27.02 7.64 11.23
C PRO A 153 -25.57 7.86 11.68
N ASP A 154 -24.64 6.99 11.25
CA ASP A 154 -23.21 7.13 11.58
C ASP A 154 -22.57 8.38 10.99
N GLN A 155 -22.96 8.80 9.78
CA GLN A 155 -22.50 10.07 9.20
C GLN A 155 -23.02 11.26 10.01
N VAL A 156 -24.28 11.22 10.46
CA VAL A 156 -24.85 12.26 11.35
C VAL A 156 -24.11 12.28 12.70
N VAL A 157 -23.78 11.12 13.26
CA VAL A 157 -23.00 11.00 14.51
C VAL A 157 -21.57 11.54 14.32
N ALA A 158 -20.91 11.26 13.20
CA ALA A 158 -19.56 11.77 12.90
C ALA A 158 -19.51 13.30 12.85
N ILE A 159 -20.52 13.93 12.22
CA ILE A 159 -20.69 15.39 12.20
C ILE A 159 -20.95 15.94 13.62
N ALA A 160 -21.74 15.22 14.41
CA ALA A 160 -22.11 15.62 15.77
C ALA A 160 -20.97 15.47 16.80
N ASN A 161 -20.07 14.51 16.60
CA ASN A 161 -18.95 14.14 17.48
C ASN A 161 -17.74 15.11 17.39
N ASN A 162 -18.02 16.41 17.35
CA ASN A 162 -17.01 17.46 17.21
C ASN A 162 -17.38 18.68 18.07
N ASN A 163 -16.40 19.52 18.43
CA ASN A 163 -16.68 20.79 19.10
C ASN A 163 -17.47 21.70 18.14
N GLY A 164 -18.67 22.08 18.56
CA GLY A 164 -19.62 22.79 17.68
C GLY A 164 -20.43 21.88 16.73
N GLY A 165 -20.55 20.58 17.00
CA GLY A 165 -21.32 19.62 16.17
C GLY A 165 -22.75 20.10 15.80
N LYS A 166 -23.46 20.78 16.71
CA LYS A 166 -24.73 21.49 16.41
C LYS A 166 -24.62 22.38 15.17
N GLN A 167 -23.61 23.24 15.14
CA GLN A 167 -23.39 24.19 14.07
C GLN A 167 -22.98 23.49 12.77
N ALA A 168 -22.24 22.38 12.84
CA ALA A 168 -21.93 21.57 11.67
C ALA A 168 -23.20 20.93 11.08
N LEU A 169 -24.03 20.27 11.90
CA LEU A 169 -25.32 19.68 11.48
C LEU A 169 -26.28 20.71 10.86
N GLU A 170 -26.48 21.85 11.52
CA GLU A 170 -27.32 22.94 11.01
C GLU A 170 -26.79 23.53 9.70
N THR A 171 -25.47 23.44 9.46
CA THR A 171 -24.84 23.88 8.21
C THR A 171 -24.91 22.83 7.11
N VAL A 172 -24.80 21.53 7.44
CA VAL A 172 -25.02 20.41 6.51
C VAL A 172 -26.46 20.44 5.99
N GLN A 173 -27.46 20.56 6.86
CA GLN A 173 -28.87 20.68 6.46
C GLN A 173 -29.10 21.84 5.47
N ARG A 174 -28.44 22.98 5.70
CA ARG A 174 -28.58 24.19 4.85
C ARG A 174 -27.79 24.10 3.54
N LEU A 175 -26.58 23.52 3.55
CA LEU A 175 -25.63 23.62 2.44
C LEU A 175 -25.44 22.34 1.64
N LEU A 176 -25.79 21.15 2.14
CA LEU A 176 -25.65 19.90 1.39
C LEU A 176 -26.37 19.96 0.03
N PRO A 177 -27.64 20.40 -0.08
CA PRO A 177 -28.30 20.49 -1.39
C PRO A 177 -27.56 21.41 -2.36
N VAL A 178 -27.07 22.56 -1.89
CA VAL A 178 -26.35 23.54 -2.71
C VAL A 178 -24.98 23.03 -3.15
N LEU A 179 -24.23 22.39 -2.25
CA LEU A 179 -22.91 21.81 -2.54
C LEU A 179 -23.01 20.64 -3.51
N CYS A 180 -24.06 19.81 -3.42
CA CYS A 180 -24.30 18.74 -4.36
C CYS A 180 -24.78 19.25 -5.73
N GLN A 181 -25.76 20.15 -5.77
CA GLN A 181 -26.41 20.58 -7.02
C GLN A 181 -25.61 21.62 -7.80
N ALA A 182 -25.00 22.61 -7.14
CA ALA A 182 -24.32 23.73 -7.79
C ALA A 182 -22.79 23.57 -7.87
N HIS A 183 -22.22 22.63 -7.10
CA HIS A 183 -20.76 22.42 -7.02
C HIS A 183 -20.33 20.96 -7.23
N GLY A 184 -21.27 20.06 -7.57
CA GLY A 184 -20.99 18.67 -7.94
C GLY A 184 -20.45 17.77 -6.82
N LEU A 185 -20.42 18.23 -5.56
CA LEU A 185 -19.86 17.46 -4.46
C LEU A 185 -20.79 16.31 -4.05
N THR A 186 -20.23 15.14 -3.76
CA THR A 186 -21.00 14.03 -3.20
C THR A 186 -21.41 14.29 -1.74
N PRO A 187 -22.52 13.70 -1.25
CA PRO A 187 -22.88 13.76 0.17
C PRO A 187 -21.75 13.27 1.09
N ALA A 188 -20.97 12.28 0.67
CA ALA A 188 -19.82 11.77 1.41
C ALA A 188 -18.72 12.84 1.60
N GLN A 189 -18.42 13.63 0.57
CA GLN A 189 -17.47 14.75 0.65
C GLN A 189 -17.98 15.87 1.56
N VAL A 190 -19.28 16.19 1.50
CA VAL A 190 -19.92 17.15 2.41
C VAL A 190 -19.82 16.67 3.87
N VAL A 191 -20.04 15.37 4.13
CA VAL A 191 -19.86 14.76 5.46
C VAL A 191 -18.40 14.83 5.92
N ALA A 192 -17.41 14.56 5.06
CA ALA A 192 -15.98 14.61 5.41
C ALA A 192 -15.56 16.03 5.86
N ILE A 193 -16.00 17.06 5.11
CA ILE A 193 -15.77 18.47 5.47
C ILE A 193 -16.46 18.83 6.80
N ALA A 194 -17.68 18.32 7.02
CA ALA A 194 -18.47 18.62 8.20
C ALA A 194 -18.00 17.88 9.47
N SER A 195 -17.40 16.69 9.35
CA SER A 195 -17.00 15.81 10.47
C SER A 195 -15.69 16.23 11.16
N ASN A 196 -15.39 17.53 11.14
CA ASN A 196 -14.17 18.13 11.66
C ASN A 196 -14.50 19.27 12.65
N ASN A 197 -13.58 19.54 13.57
CA ASN A 197 -13.69 20.70 14.47
C ASN A 197 -13.70 22.00 13.64
N GLY A 198 -14.84 22.69 13.67
CA GLY A 198 -15.09 23.85 12.80
C GLY A 198 -15.73 23.54 11.45
N GLY A 199 -16.29 22.35 11.23
CA GLY A 199 -16.89 21.91 9.95
C GLY A 199 -17.87 22.90 9.31
N LYS A 200 -18.69 23.61 10.10
CA LYS A 200 -19.51 24.76 9.62
C LYS A 200 -18.67 25.79 8.85
N GLN A 201 -17.55 26.21 9.43
CA GLN A 201 -16.67 27.20 8.83
C GLN A 201 -15.98 26.67 7.58
N ALA A 202 -15.64 25.38 7.53
CA ALA A 202 -15.12 24.74 6.33
C ALA A 202 -16.17 24.72 5.22
N LEU A 203 -17.39 24.23 5.47
CA LEU A 203 -18.51 24.22 4.51
C LEU A 203 -18.85 25.62 3.96
N GLU A 204 -19.00 26.62 4.83
CA GLU A 204 -19.26 28.02 4.45
C GLU A 204 -18.09 28.62 3.62
N THR A 205 -16.88 28.07 3.74
CA THR A 205 -15.72 28.50 2.97
C THR A 205 -15.60 27.75 1.64
N VAL A 206 -15.92 26.45 1.60
CA VAL A 206 -16.00 25.66 0.35
C VAL A 206 -17.06 26.25 -0.57
N GLN A 207 -18.27 26.53 -0.08
CA GLN A 207 -19.33 27.17 -0.88
C GLN A 207 -18.86 28.50 -1.51
N ARG A 208 -18.05 29.29 -0.78
CA ARG A 208 -17.56 30.60 -1.24
C ARG A 208 -16.35 30.51 -2.17
N LEU A 209 -15.43 29.56 -1.94
CA LEU A 209 -14.12 29.54 -2.57
C LEU A 209 -13.92 28.41 -3.58
N LEU A 210 -14.72 27.34 -3.59
CA LEU A 210 -14.58 26.26 -4.57
C LEU A 210 -14.62 26.78 -6.02
N PRO A 211 -15.58 27.63 -6.44
CA PRO A 211 -15.58 28.15 -7.81
C PRO A 211 -14.29 28.91 -8.16
N VAL A 212 -13.79 29.73 -7.24
CA VAL A 212 -12.60 30.58 -7.43
C VAL A 212 -11.30 29.76 -7.44
N LEU A 213 -11.23 28.70 -6.64
CA LEU A 213 -10.09 27.78 -6.62
C LEU A 213 -10.07 26.88 -7.86
N CYS A 214 -11.23 26.48 -8.38
CA CYS A 214 -11.31 25.71 -9.61
C CYS A 214 -11.04 26.57 -10.86
N GLN A 215 -11.63 27.77 -10.94
CA GLN A 215 -11.56 28.63 -12.14
C GLN A 215 -10.23 29.40 -12.23
N ASP A 216 -9.81 30.07 -11.16
CA ASP A 216 -8.64 30.97 -11.20
C ASP A 216 -7.32 30.26 -10.85
N HIS A 217 -7.39 29.08 -10.21
CA HIS A 217 -6.21 28.35 -9.69
C HIS A 217 -6.10 26.89 -10.19
N GLY A 218 -7.04 26.44 -11.04
CA GLY A 218 -7.00 25.12 -11.66
C GLY A 218 -7.20 23.91 -10.73
N LEU A 219 -7.57 24.12 -9.47
CA LEU A 219 -7.71 23.01 -8.50
C LEU A 219 -8.97 22.19 -8.76
N THR A 220 -8.91 20.87 -8.58
CA THR A 220 -10.10 20.01 -8.68
C THR A 220 -11.02 20.15 -7.46
N PRO A 221 -12.33 19.85 -7.58
CA PRO A 221 -13.22 19.78 -6.41
C PRO A 221 -12.70 18.84 -5.32
N ASP A 222 -12.07 17.73 -5.69
CA ASP A 222 -11.51 16.75 -4.76
C ASP A 222 -10.30 17.31 -3.98
N GLN A 223 -9.44 18.11 -4.63
CA GLN A 223 -8.35 18.82 -3.96
C GLN A 223 -8.89 19.88 -2.97
N VAL A 224 -9.94 20.62 -3.37
CA VAL A 224 -10.63 21.57 -2.47
C VAL A 224 -11.26 20.83 -1.28
N VAL A 225 -11.85 19.65 -1.49
CA VAL A 225 -12.38 18.79 -0.41
C VAL A 225 -11.28 18.29 0.51
N ALA A 226 -10.12 17.86 0.00
CA ALA A 226 -8.99 17.38 0.81
C ALA A 226 -8.47 18.47 1.77
N ILE A 227 -8.28 19.70 1.26
CA ILE A 227 -7.91 20.88 2.04
C ILE A 227 -8.99 21.22 3.08
N ALA A 228 -10.26 21.09 2.71
CA ALA A 228 -11.40 21.43 3.57
C ALA A 228 -11.68 20.41 4.67
N SER A 229 -11.38 19.12 4.45
CA SER A 229 -11.72 17.98 5.34
C SER A 229 -10.75 17.81 6.51
N ASN A 230 -10.20 18.92 7.01
CA ASN A 230 -9.19 18.98 8.05
C ASN A 230 -9.59 19.96 9.15
N ILE A 231 -9.08 19.77 10.37
CA ILE A 231 -9.25 20.75 11.45
C ILE A 231 -8.60 22.08 11.05
N GLY A 232 -9.43 23.11 10.89
CA GLY A 232 -9.02 24.41 10.37
C GLY A 232 -9.08 24.55 8.84
N GLY A 233 -9.76 23.64 8.12
CA GLY A 233 -9.86 23.65 6.64
C GLY A 233 -10.23 25.02 6.02
N LYS A 234 -11.12 25.80 6.66
CA LYS A 234 -11.36 27.22 6.30
C LYS A 234 -10.07 28.03 6.17
N GLN A 235 -9.21 27.96 7.19
CA GLN A 235 -7.97 28.70 7.24
C GLN A 235 -6.97 28.19 6.20
N ALA A 236 -6.97 26.89 5.90
CA ALA A 236 -6.16 26.34 4.82
C ALA A 236 -6.64 26.87 3.45
N LEU A 237 -7.94 26.76 3.13
CA LEU A 237 -8.52 27.31 1.89
C LEU A 237 -8.26 28.81 1.70
N GLU A 238 -8.52 29.63 2.73
CA GLU A 238 -8.24 31.07 2.73
C GLU A 238 -6.73 31.40 2.58
N THR A 239 -5.85 30.42 2.83
CA THR A 239 -4.39 30.57 2.65
C THR A 239 -3.92 30.06 1.30
N VAL A 240 -4.49 28.96 0.78
CA VAL A 240 -4.23 28.45 -0.58
C VAL A 240 -4.62 29.50 -1.62
N GLN A 241 -5.82 30.09 -1.52
CA GLN A 241 -6.26 31.19 -2.41
C GLN A 241 -5.30 32.39 -2.39
N ARG A 242 -4.61 32.64 -1.27
CA ARG A 242 -3.69 33.77 -1.12
C ARG A 242 -2.26 33.45 -1.54
N LEU A 243 -1.80 32.21 -1.34
CA LEU A 243 -0.39 31.84 -1.45
C LEU A 243 -0.07 30.88 -2.61
N LEU A 244 -1.05 30.19 -3.21
CA LEU A 244 -0.78 29.29 -4.35
C LEU A 244 -0.09 30.05 -5.50
N PRO A 245 -0.55 31.22 -5.98
CA PRO A 245 0.15 31.94 -7.05
C PRO A 245 1.60 32.28 -6.68
N VAL A 246 1.84 32.70 -5.44
CA VAL A 246 3.16 33.12 -4.92
C VAL A 246 4.12 31.92 -4.73
N LEU A 247 3.60 30.77 -4.31
CA LEU A 247 4.38 29.55 -4.16
C LEU A 247 4.71 28.91 -5.51
N CYS A 248 3.80 29.01 -6.49
CA CYS A 248 4.07 28.54 -7.85
C CYS A 248 5.03 29.47 -8.60
N GLN A 249 4.84 30.79 -8.53
CA GLN A 249 5.62 31.76 -9.31
C GLN A 249 7.01 32.03 -8.70
N ASP A 250 7.10 32.33 -7.40
CA ASP A 250 8.35 32.75 -6.78
C ASP A 250 9.20 31.56 -6.26
N HIS A 251 8.58 30.39 -6.07
CA HIS A 251 9.23 29.22 -5.43
C HIS A 251 9.15 27.92 -6.27
N GLY A 252 8.55 27.97 -7.47
CA GLY A 252 8.50 26.83 -8.41
C GLY A 252 7.66 25.63 -7.98
N LEU A 253 6.86 25.73 -6.91
CA LEU A 253 6.06 24.61 -6.42
C LEU A 253 4.86 24.32 -7.34
N THR A 254 4.47 23.05 -7.49
CA THR A 254 3.25 22.70 -8.24
C THR A 254 1.98 22.96 -7.41
N PRO A 255 0.81 23.14 -8.06
CA PRO A 255 -0.47 23.18 -7.34
C PRO A 255 -0.69 21.95 -6.44
N ASP A 256 -0.30 20.76 -6.89
CA ASP A 256 -0.42 19.51 -6.13
C ASP A 256 0.45 19.51 -4.86
N GLN A 257 1.66 20.06 -4.92
CA GLN A 257 2.53 20.24 -3.75
C GLN A 257 1.91 21.24 -2.76
N VAL A 258 1.35 22.35 -3.25
CA VAL A 258 0.62 23.32 -2.41
C VAL A 258 -0.61 22.66 -1.77
N VAL A 259 -1.35 21.82 -2.50
CA VAL A 259 -2.48 21.03 -1.97
C VAL A 259 -2.03 20.03 -0.91
N ALA A 260 -0.91 19.32 -1.10
CA ALA A 260 -0.38 18.35 -0.12
C ALA A 260 -0.02 19.03 1.22
N ILE A 261 0.67 20.17 1.17
CA ILE A 261 0.98 21.00 2.35
C ILE A 261 -0.30 21.52 3.02
N ALA A 262 -1.30 21.87 2.22
CA ALA A 262 -2.56 22.43 2.70
C ALA A 262 -3.53 21.40 3.30
N SER A 263 -3.49 20.14 2.84
CA SER A 263 -4.44 19.06 3.19
C SER A 263 -4.13 18.36 4.51
N ASN A 264 -3.55 19.10 5.45
CA ASN A 264 -3.10 18.63 6.75
C ASN A 264 -3.64 19.52 7.88
N ILE A 265 -3.72 18.97 9.11
CA ILE A 265 -4.14 19.75 10.28
C ILE A 265 -3.11 20.87 10.53
N GLY A 266 -3.57 22.11 10.40
CA GLY A 266 -2.71 23.29 10.46
C GLY A 266 -2.07 23.70 9.12
N GLY A 267 -2.54 23.19 7.97
CA GLY A 267 -1.97 23.46 6.63
C GLY A 267 -1.71 24.95 6.33
N LYS A 268 -2.56 25.88 6.80
CA LYS A 268 -2.27 27.33 6.77
C LYS A 268 -0.89 27.67 7.35
N GLN A 269 -0.59 27.15 8.54
CA GLN A 269 0.68 27.40 9.21
C GLN A 269 1.85 26.74 8.49
N ALA A 270 1.64 25.58 7.86
CA ALA A 270 2.65 24.95 7.02
C ALA A 270 2.95 25.83 5.78
N LEU A 271 1.93 26.24 5.01
CA LEU A 271 2.06 27.15 3.86
C LEU A 271 2.75 28.48 4.22
N GLU A 272 2.30 29.16 5.29
CA GLU A 272 2.91 30.40 5.79
C GLU A 272 4.35 30.22 6.27
N THR A 273 4.78 28.97 6.53
CA THR A 273 6.16 28.64 6.92
C THR A 273 7.00 28.22 5.72
N VAL A 274 6.44 27.49 4.75
CA VAL A 274 7.10 27.16 3.47
C VAL A 274 7.46 28.44 2.72
N GLN A 275 6.52 29.38 2.56
CA GLN A 275 6.77 30.69 1.93
C GLN A 275 7.92 31.46 2.63
N ARG A 276 8.07 31.31 3.95
CA ARG A 276 9.09 32.01 4.74
C ARG A 276 10.45 31.30 4.73
N LEU A 277 10.46 29.97 4.71
CA LEU A 277 11.66 29.17 4.97
C LEU A 277 12.20 28.42 3.75
N LEU A 278 11.42 28.15 2.71
CA LEU A 278 11.90 27.42 1.52
C LEU A 278 13.16 28.08 0.92
N PRO A 279 13.23 29.41 0.70
CA PRO A 279 14.44 30.04 0.17
C PRO A 279 15.67 29.80 1.05
N VAL A 280 15.51 29.88 2.38
CA VAL A 280 16.61 29.69 3.35
C VAL A 280 17.02 28.21 3.43
N LEU A 281 16.07 27.28 3.43
CA LEU A 281 16.34 25.84 3.47
C LEU A 281 17.07 25.37 2.20
N CYS A 282 16.70 25.90 1.03
CA CYS A 282 17.38 25.59 -0.22
C CYS A 282 18.77 26.25 -0.29
N GLN A 283 18.88 27.56 0.02
CA GLN A 283 20.13 28.32 -0.15
C GLN A 283 21.18 28.03 0.93
N THR A 284 20.77 27.79 2.19
CA THR A 284 21.69 27.63 3.33
C THR A 284 21.92 26.16 3.71
N HIS A 285 21.00 25.25 3.38
CA HIS A 285 21.08 23.84 3.78
C HIS A 285 21.00 22.85 2.59
N ALA A 286 21.02 23.36 1.35
CA ALA A 286 21.00 22.58 0.11
C ALA A 286 19.84 21.57 -0.01
N LEU A 287 18.72 21.82 0.68
CA LEU A 287 17.52 20.99 0.56
C LEU A 287 16.78 21.30 -0.75
N THR A 288 16.19 20.28 -1.38
CA THR A 288 15.34 20.50 -2.56
C THR A 288 13.95 21.04 -2.16
N PRO A 289 13.23 21.72 -3.07
CA PRO A 289 11.83 22.08 -2.84
C PRO A 289 10.96 20.87 -2.44
N ASP A 290 11.19 19.70 -3.04
CA ASP A 290 10.47 18.46 -2.74
C ASP A 290 10.71 17.96 -1.31
N GLN A 291 11.95 18.07 -0.81
CA GLN A 291 12.29 17.76 0.58
C GLN A 291 11.60 18.74 1.55
N VAL A 292 11.53 20.03 1.21
CA VAL A 292 10.78 21.03 1.98
C VAL A 292 9.27 20.73 1.97
N VAL A 293 8.72 20.31 0.82
CA VAL A 293 7.32 19.88 0.68
C VAL A 293 7.04 18.62 1.52
N ALA A 294 7.93 17.63 1.52
CA ALA A 294 7.77 16.41 2.32
C ALA A 294 7.70 16.70 3.83
N ILE A 295 8.61 17.53 4.34
CA ILE A 295 8.61 17.99 5.75
C ILE A 295 7.33 18.79 6.07
N ALA A 296 6.85 19.59 5.12
CA ALA A 296 5.70 20.47 5.29
C ALA A 296 4.35 19.74 5.21
N SER A 297 4.26 18.63 4.48
CA SER A 297 3.00 17.90 4.16
C SER A 297 2.58 16.89 5.23
N ASN A 298 2.83 17.24 6.50
CA ASN A 298 2.52 16.42 7.69
C ASN A 298 1.83 17.28 8.77
N ILE A 299 1.17 16.64 9.75
CA ILE A 299 0.54 17.37 10.85
C ILE A 299 1.61 18.06 11.70
N GLY A 300 1.51 19.39 11.72
CA GLY A 300 2.51 20.24 12.36
C GLY A 300 3.76 20.51 11.51
N GLY A 301 3.72 20.35 10.18
CA GLY A 301 4.83 20.61 9.27
C GLY A 301 5.58 21.94 9.48
N LYS A 302 4.89 23.02 9.89
CA LYS A 302 5.52 24.26 10.39
C LYS A 302 6.58 24.00 11.46
N GLN A 303 6.23 23.23 12.49
CA GLN A 303 7.12 22.90 13.59
C GLN A 303 8.27 22.00 13.14
N ALA A 304 8.04 21.10 12.18
CA ALA A 304 9.11 20.30 11.58
C ALA A 304 10.10 21.20 10.82
N LEU A 305 9.63 22.08 9.91
CA LEU A 305 10.47 23.05 9.18
C LEU A 305 11.27 23.97 10.11
N GLU A 306 10.63 24.58 11.11
CA GLU A 306 11.28 25.43 12.12
C GLU A 306 12.33 24.65 12.96
N THR A 307 12.21 23.33 13.03
CA THR A 307 13.17 22.46 13.75
C THR A 307 14.28 21.96 12.84
N VAL A 308 14.01 21.65 11.57
CA VAL A 308 15.02 21.32 10.56
C VAL A 308 15.98 22.48 10.37
N GLN A 309 15.47 23.71 10.19
CA GLN A 309 16.31 24.92 10.08
C GLN A 309 17.24 25.09 11.29
N ARG A 310 16.78 24.74 12.50
CA ARG A 310 17.52 24.89 13.75
C ARG A 310 18.52 23.75 14.01
N LEU A 311 18.15 22.50 13.69
CA LEU A 311 18.88 21.31 14.12
C LEU A 311 19.64 20.58 13.00
N LEU A 312 19.34 20.81 11.72
CA LEU A 312 20.07 20.17 10.62
C LEU A 312 21.59 20.43 10.72
N PRO A 313 22.10 21.65 10.94
CA PRO A 313 23.54 21.87 11.09
C PRO A 313 24.15 21.04 12.24
N VAL A 314 23.47 20.98 13.38
CA VAL A 314 23.93 20.30 14.61
C VAL A 314 23.89 18.77 14.48
N LEU A 315 22.88 18.24 13.79
CA LEU A 315 22.77 16.81 13.51
C LEU A 315 23.80 16.34 12.46
N CYS A 316 24.10 17.18 11.47
CA CYS A 316 25.14 16.89 10.49
C CYS A 316 26.56 17.00 11.09
N GLN A 317 26.82 18.05 11.87
CA GLN A 317 28.17 18.35 12.40
C GLN A 317 28.54 17.48 13.61
N ASP A 318 27.67 17.39 14.62
CA ASP A 318 28.00 16.74 15.90
C ASP A 318 27.64 15.24 15.91
N HIS A 319 26.73 14.81 15.03
CA HIS A 319 26.17 13.43 15.01
C HIS A 319 26.38 12.68 13.69
N GLY A 320 27.02 13.31 12.69
CA GLY A 320 27.36 12.69 11.41
C GLY A 320 26.18 12.32 10.50
N LEU A 321 24.96 12.76 10.81
CA LEU A 321 23.78 12.45 10.00
C LEU A 321 23.80 13.21 8.66
N THR A 322 23.32 12.57 7.60
CA THR A 322 23.15 13.25 6.30
C THR A 322 21.89 14.14 6.30
N PRO A 323 21.84 15.20 5.46
CA PRO A 323 20.62 15.98 5.25
C PRO A 323 19.41 15.12 4.86
N ALA A 324 19.62 14.06 4.06
CA ALA A 324 18.57 13.12 3.68
C ALA A 324 17.96 12.37 4.88
N GLN A 325 18.79 11.93 5.83
CA GLN A 325 18.32 11.29 7.07
C GLN A 325 17.59 12.29 7.98
N VAL A 326 18.06 13.54 8.06
CA VAL A 326 17.36 14.61 8.79
C VAL A 326 15.99 14.91 8.16
N VAL A 327 15.88 14.93 6.82
CA VAL A 327 14.61 15.06 6.09
C VAL A 327 13.69 13.86 6.37
N ALA A 328 14.20 12.63 6.34
CA ALA A 328 13.41 11.43 6.64
C ALA A 328 12.79 11.50 8.05
N ILE A 329 13.60 11.75 9.08
CA ILE A 329 13.13 11.91 10.48
C ILE A 329 12.08 13.04 10.60
N ALA A 330 12.22 14.09 9.80
CA ALA A 330 11.34 15.25 9.84
C ALA A 330 10.01 15.08 9.07
N SER A 331 9.93 14.16 8.11
CA SER A 331 8.83 14.04 7.14
C SER A 331 7.66 13.16 7.62
N HIS A 332 7.37 13.23 8.92
CA HIS A 332 6.30 12.48 9.58
C HIS A 332 5.53 13.35 10.59
N ASP A 333 4.34 12.88 10.99
CA ASP A 333 3.56 13.47 12.07
C ASP A 333 4.38 13.57 13.36
N GLY A 334 4.62 14.81 13.79
CA GLY A 334 5.47 15.10 14.95
C GLY A 334 6.98 15.07 14.69
N GLY A 335 7.46 15.17 13.44
CA GLY A 335 8.89 15.13 13.08
C GLY A 335 9.80 16.05 13.91
N LYS A 336 9.32 17.22 14.36
CA LYS A 336 10.01 18.06 15.37
C LYS A 336 10.42 17.27 16.61
N GLN A 337 9.48 16.51 17.18
CA GLN A 337 9.71 15.72 18.39
C GLN A 337 10.66 14.56 18.12
N ALA A 338 10.65 13.98 16.91
CA ALA A 338 11.63 12.98 16.51
C ALA A 338 13.04 13.59 16.46
N LEU A 339 13.25 14.71 15.74
CA LEU A 339 14.52 15.43 15.67
C LEU A 339 15.07 15.84 17.05
N GLU A 340 14.24 16.47 17.89
CA GLU A 340 14.59 16.86 19.27
C GLU A 340 14.91 15.64 20.17
N THR A 341 14.49 14.43 19.77
CA THR A 341 14.80 13.19 20.49
C THR A 341 16.03 12.49 19.94
N VAL A 342 16.24 12.49 18.62
CA VAL A 342 17.46 11.99 17.98
C VAL A 342 18.69 12.74 18.49
N GLN A 343 18.64 14.08 18.50
CA GLN A 343 19.72 14.93 19.06
C GLN A 343 20.06 14.58 20.52
N ARG A 344 19.07 14.15 21.31
CA ARG A 344 19.25 13.83 22.74
C ARG A 344 19.68 12.38 22.98
N LEU A 345 19.19 11.43 22.18
CA LEU A 345 19.31 10.00 22.46
C LEU A 345 20.23 9.24 21.50
N LEU A 346 20.58 9.76 20.33
CA LEU A 346 21.51 9.08 19.42
C LEU A 346 22.85 8.77 20.11
N PRO A 347 23.52 9.71 20.82
CA PRO A 347 24.77 9.38 21.52
C PRO A 347 24.61 8.25 22.54
N VAL A 348 23.51 8.24 23.29
CA VAL A 348 23.23 7.26 24.36
C VAL A 348 22.84 5.89 23.81
N LEU A 349 22.13 5.83 22.69
CA LEU A 349 21.77 4.58 22.01
C LEU A 349 22.98 3.96 21.30
N CYS A 350 23.86 4.77 20.71
CA CYS A 350 25.09 4.27 20.11
C CYS A 350 26.12 3.82 21.17
N GLN A 351 26.30 4.57 22.25
CA GLN A 351 27.33 4.30 23.27
C GLN A 351 26.92 3.19 24.26
N ASP A 352 25.72 3.28 24.85
CA ASP A 352 25.31 2.36 25.93
C ASP A 352 24.62 1.09 25.40
N HIS A 353 24.08 1.12 24.18
CA HIS A 353 23.25 0.06 23.60
C HIS A 353 23.77 -0.50 22.26
N GLY A 354 24.83 0.08 21.69
CA GLY A 354 25.48 -0.42 20.47
C GLY A 354 24.70 -0.25 19.16
N LEU A 355 23.66 0.59 19.11
CA LEU A 355 22.96 0.88 17.86
C LEU A 355 23.85 1.66 16.88
N THR A 356 23.62 1.47 15.58
CA THR A 356 24.19 2.37 14.56
C THR A 356 23.34 3.64 14.41
N PRO A 357 23.91 4.75 13.91
CA PRO A 357 23.13 5.94 13.55
C PRO A 357 21.99 5.62 12.57
N ASP A 358 22.19 4.71 11.63
CA ASP A 358 21.17 4.31 10.65
C ASP A 358 20.00 3.56 11.29
N GLN A 359 20.26 2.69 12.27
CA GLN A 359 19.21 2.04 13.07
C GLN A 359 18.42 3.09 13.89
N VAL A 360 19.10 4.07 14.49
CA VAL A 360 18.45 5.19 15.19
C VAL A 360 17.60 6.03 14.23
N VAL A 361 18.07 6.26 13.00
CA VAL A 361 17.31 6.95 11.94
C VAL A 361 16.08 6.15 11.51
N ALA A 362 16.17 4.83 11.33
CA ALA A 362 15.03 3.99 10.96
C ALA A 362 13.90 4.02 12.02
N ILE A 363 14.28 3.90 13.30
CA ILE A 363 13.35 4.00 14.44
C ILE A 363 12.71 5.41 14.53
N ALA A 364 13.47 6.44 14.16
CA ALA A 364 13.04 7.84 14.22
C ALA A 364 12.20 8.29 13.01
N SER A 365 12.40 7.69 11.83
CA SER A 365 11.75 8.04 10.55
C SER A 365 10.39 7.36 10.42
N ASN A 366 9.55 7.59 11.41
CA ASN A 366 8.24 6.98 11.59
C ASN A 366 7.33 7.94 12.37
N SER A 367 6.02 7.90 12.11
CA SER A 367 5.03 8.65 12.89
C SER A 367 5.07 8.23 14.36
N GLY A 368 5.49 9.15 15.23
CA GLY A 368 5.75 8.87 16.64
C GLY A 368 7.16 8.37 16.99
N GLY A 369 8.16 8.49 16.10
CA GLY A 369 9.54 8.00 16.30
C GLY A 369 10.20 8.39 17.63
N LYS A 370 9.90 9.57 18.18
CA LYS A 370 10.28 9.96 19.57
C LYS A 370 9.90 8.88 20.60
N GLN A 371 8.66 8.42 20.54
CA GLN A 371 8.13 7.43 21.47
C GLN A 371 8.77 6.06 21.27
N ALA A 372 9.12 5.70 20.03
CA ALA A 372 9.87 4.48 19.73
C ALA A 372 11.29 4.57 20.35
N LEU A 373 12.06 5.64 20.10
CA LEU A 373 13.38 5.86 20.69
C LEU A 373 13.38 5.83 22.23
N GLU A 374 12.46 6.58 22.87
CA GLU A 374 12.28 6.59 24.34
C GLU A 374 11.86 5.22 24.91
N THR A 375 11.36 4.31 24.06
CA THR A 375 10.97 2.94 24.44
C THR A 375 12.09 1.94 24.18
N VAL A 376 12.84 2.06 23.09
CA VAL A 376 14.04 1.26 22.81
C VAL A 376 15.07 1.45 23.92
N GLN A 377 15.38 2.68 24.29
CA GLN A 377 16.31 3.00 25.40
C GLN A 377 15.88 2.34 26.73
N ARG A 378 14.58 2.18 26.96
CA ARG A 378 14.04 1.63 28.21
C ARG A 378 13.89 0.10 28.18
N LEU A 379 13.56 -0.48 27.02
CA LEU A 379 13.15 -1.89 26.91
C LEU A 379 14.17 -2.79 26.22
N LEU A 380 15.10 -2.28 25.41
CA LEU A 380 16.09 -3.12 24.73
C LEU A 380 16.88 -4.00 25.73
N PRO A 381 17.41 -3.49 26.87
CA PRO A 381 18.08 -4.35 27.84
C PRO A 381 17.18 -5.47 28.38
N VAL A 382 15.90 -5.20 28.60
CA VAL A 382 14.92 -6.16 29.16
C VAL A 382 14.50 -7.21 28.12
N LEU A 383 14.35 -6.81 26.85
CA LEU A 383 14.02 -7.71 25.76
C LEU A 383 15.20 -8.64 25.43
N CYS A 384 16.42 -8.12 25.36
CA CYS A 384 17.60 -8.93 25.10
C CYS A 384 17.93 -9.86 26.30
N GLN A 385 17.94 -9.35 27.53
CA GLN A 385 18.37 -10.15 28.70
C GLN A 385 17.33 -11.16 29.20
N ALA A 386 16.04 -10.81 29.17
CA ALA A 386 14.98 -11.66 29.75
C ALA A 386 14.15 -12.43 28.70
N HIS A 387 14.22 -12.05 27.41
CA HIS A 387 13.45 -12.68 26.33
C HIS A 387 14.33 -13.19 25.18
N GLY A 388 15.66 -13.00 25.23
CA GLY A 388 16.61 -13.54 24.26
C GLY A 388 16.61 -12.88 22.88
N LEU A 389 15.86 -11.79 22.69
CA LEU A 389 15.77 -11.11 21.39
C LEU A 389 17.10 -10.42 21.01
N THR A 390 17.46 -10.45 19.72
CA THR A 390 18.63 -9.72 19.23
C THR A 390 18.38 -8.22 19.14
N LEU A 391 19.46 -7.42 19.05
CA LEU A 391 19.36 -5.98 18.82
C LEU A 391 18.57 -5.67 17.54
N ASP A 392 18.87 -6.37 16.45
CA ASP A 392 18.20 -6.15 15.15
C ASP A 392 16.71 -6.51 15.18
N GLN A 393 16.32 -7.54 15.94
CA GLN A 393 14.91 -7.84 16.17
C GLN A 393 14.20 -6.71 16.93
N VAL A 394 14.84 -6.12 17.95
CA VAL A 394 14.30 -4.96 18.67
C VAL A 394 14.22 -3.73 17.76
N VAL A 395 15.21 -3.51 16.90
CA VAL A 395 15.21 -2.41 15.91
C VAL A 395 14.10 -2.59 14.87
N ALA A 396 13.89 -3.80 14.34
CA ALA A 396 12.82 -4.08 13.38
C ALA A 396 11.43 -3.78 13.98
N ILE A 397 11.13 -4.31 15.16
CA ILE A 397 9.87 -4.05 15.89
C ILE A 397 9.65 -2.54 16.15
N ALA A 398 10.74 -1.80 16.36
CA ALA A 398 10.70 -0.37 16.63
C ALA A 398 10.56 0.52 15.38
N SER A 399 10.93 0.04 14.19
CA SER A 399 11.06 0.83 12.95
C SER A 399 9.78 0.94 12.12
N HIS A 400 8.62 0.94 12.79
CA HIS A 400 7.30 1.06 12.16
C HIS A 400 6.38 2.06 12.89
N GLY A 401 5.28 2.43 12.24
CA GLY A 401 4.23 3.27 12.80
C GLY A 401 3.68 2.70 14.10
N GLY A 402 4.04 3.34 15.22
CA GLY A 402 3.67 2.90 16.56
C GLY A 402 4.63 1.89 17.21
N GLY A 403 5.89 1.77 16.77
CA GLY A 403 6.88 0.80 17.30
C GLY A 403 6.98 0.72 18.84
N LYS A 404 6.82 1.83 19.57
CA LYS A 404 6.65 1.83 21.05
C LYS A 404 5.61 0.80 21.52
N GLN A 405 4.43 0.84 20.91
CA GLN A 405 3.31 -0.01 21.27
C GLN A 405 3.59 -1.48 20.92
N ALA A 406 4.32 -1.74 19.83
CA ALA A 406 4.76 -3.08 19.49
C ALA A 406 5.74 -3.61 20.57
N LEU A 407 6.80 -2.87 20.91
CA LEU A 407 7.77 -3.22 21.97
C LEU A 407 7.11 -3.47 23.34
N GLU A 408 6.25 -2.55 23.80
CA GLU A 408 5.50 -2.70 25.06
C GLU A 408 4.55 -3.91 25.05
N THR A 409 4.15 -4.38 23.86
CA THR A 409 3.28 -5.56 23.70
C THR A 409 4.09 -6.85 23.59
N VAL A 410 5.23 -6.85 22.89
CA VAL A 410 6.17 -7.97 22.84
C VAL A 410 6.68 -8.32 24.24
N GLN A 411 7.11 -7.31 25.01
CA GLN A 411 7.53 -7.51 26.41
C GLN A 411 6.44 -8.18 27.29
N ARG A 412 5.17 -7.92 27.00
CA ARG A 412 4.03 -8.45 27.77
C ARG A 412 3.55 -9.81 27.27
N LEU A 413 3.59 -10.05 25.95
CA LEU A 413 2.92 -11.18 25.30
C LEU A 413 3.86 -12.26 24.77
N LEU A 414 5.15 -11.99 24.54
CA LEU A 414 6.09 -13.01 24.07
C LEU A 414 6.11 -14.25 25.00
N PRO A 415 6.19 -14.13 26.34
CA PRO A 415 6.15 -15.30 27.22
C PRO A 415 4.85 -16.13 27.05
N VAL A 416 3.70 -15.46 26.93
CA VAL A 416 2.37 -16.08 26.81
C VAL A 416 2.17 -16.76 25.44
N LEU A 417 2.68 -16.14 24.36
CA LEU A 417 2.60 -16.70 23.01
C LEU A 417 3.56 -17.87 22.82
N CYS A 418 4.76 -17.82 23.42
CA CYS A 418 5.70 -18.94 23.36
C CYS A 418 5.31 -20.12 24.28
N GLN A 419 4.83 -19.85 25.49
CA GLN A 419 4.53 -20.89 26.49
C GLN A 419 3.15 -21.52 26.27
N ASP A 420 2.09 -20.72 26.12
CA ASP A 420 0.71 -21.24 26.07
C ASP A 420 0.24 -21.57 24.64
N HIS A 421 0.90 -20.98 23.62
CA HIS A 421 0.49 -21.10 22.20
C HIS A 421 1.57 -21.71 21.30
N GLY A 422 2.75 -22.02 21.83
CA GLY A 422 3.83 -22.73 21.12
C GLY A 422 4.55 -21.95 20.01
N LEU A 423 4.32 -20.63 19.88
CA LEU A 423 4.97 -19.82 18.84
C LEU A 423 6.46 -19.60 19.14
N THR A 424 7.30 -19.49 18.10
CA THR A 424 8.72 -19.13 18.29
C THR A 424 8.88 -17.63 18.56
N PRO A 425 9.98 -17.19 19.22
CA PRO A 425 10.30 -15.78 19.35
C PRO A 425 10.36 -15.07 17.98
N ASP A 426 10.88 -15.72 16.95
CA ASP A 426 11.00 -15.16 15.60
C ASP A 426 9.63 -14.96 14.93
N GLN A 427 8.68 -15.87 15.15
CA GLN A 427 7.29 -15.69 14.71
C GLN A 427 6.62 -14.49 15.42
N VAL A 428 6.85 -14.35 16.73
CA VAL A 428 6.37 -13.20 17.52
C VAL A 428 7.00 -11.89 17.05
N VAL A 429 8.30 -11.90 16.71
CA VAL A 429 9.01 -10.75 16.13
C VAL A 429 8.45 -10.38 14.76
N ALA A 430 8.22 -11.34 13.86
CA ALA A 430 7.68 -11.06 12.53
C ALA A 430 6.30 -10.38 12.59
N ILE A 431 5.38 -10.92 13.42
CA ILE A 431 4.06 -10.33 13.67
C ILE A 431 4.17 -8.90 14.28
N ALA A 432 5.22 -8.64 15.06
CA ALA A 432 5.46 -7.35 15.69
C ALA A 432 6.12 -6.31 14.77
N SER A 433 6.97 -6.74 13.84
CA SER A 433 7.68 -5.94 12.82
C SER A 433 6.78 -5.60 11.62
N ASN A 434 5.62 -5.02 11.92
CA ASN A 434 4.59 -4.62 10.97
C ASN A 434 3.85 -3.38 11.51
N ASN A 435 3.29 -2.54 10.63
CA ASN A 435 2.49 -1.39 11.10
C ASN A 435 1.26 -1.87 11.88
N GLY A 436 1.18 -1.48 13.15
CA GLY A 436 0.17 -1.97 14.07
C GLY A 436 0.45 -3.35 14.68
N GLY A 437 1.71 -3.82 14.71
CA GLY A 437 2.10 -5.13 15.25
C GLY A 437 1.55 -5.45 16.66
N LYS A 438 1.40 -4.45 17.55
CA LYS A 438 0.65 -4.59 18.82
C LYS A 438 -0.74 -5.21 18.61
N GLN A 439 -1.51 -4.65 17.67
CA GLN A 439 -2.86 -5.09 17.39
C GLN A 439 -2.88 -6.48 16.78
N ALA A 440 -1.89 -6.85 15.97
CA ALA A 440 -1.73 -8.21 15.48
C ALA A 440 -1.46 -9.18 16.64
N LEU A 441 -0.47 -8.93 17.50
CA LEU A 441 -0.16 -9.75 18.68
C LEU A 441 -1.35 -9.93 19.65
N GLU A 442 -2.04 -8.83 20.02
CA GLU A 442 -3.23 -8.85 20.87
C GLU A 442 -4.40 -9.63 20.22
N THR A 443 -4.39 -9.77 18.88
CA THR A 443 -5.41 -10.54 18.14
C THR A 443 -5.01 -12.00 17.98
N VAL A 444 -3.72 -12.31 17.76
CA VAL A 444 -3.18 -13.68 17.72
C VAL A 444 -3.41 -14.36 19.06
N GLN A 445 -3.07 -13.72 20.19
CA GLN A 445 -3.34 -14.25 21.53
C GLN A 445 -4.84 -14.58 21.75
N ARG A 446 -5.74 -13.78 21.18
CA ARG A 446 -7.20 -13.96 21.33
C ARG A 446 -7.79 -14.99 20.37
N LEU A 447 -7.28 -15.07 19.14
CA LEU A 447 -7.91 -15.81 18.04
C LEU A 447 -7.17 -17.07 17.61
N LEU A 448 -5.88 -17.25 17.92
CA LEU A 448 -5.16 -18.49 17.57
C LEU A 448 -5.85 -19.73 18.12
N PRO A 449 -6.26 -19.82 19.41
CA PRO A 449 -6.98 -21.00 19.90
C PRO A 449 -8.28 -21.27 19.13
N VAL A 450 -9.04 -20.22 18.80
CA VAL A 450 -10.34 -20.30 18.12
C VAL A 450 -10.21 -20.69 16.64
N LEU A 451 -9.19 -20.18 15.95
CA LEU A 451 -8.90 -20.52 14.55
C LEU A 451 -8.35 -21.95 14.43
N CYS A 452 -7.52 -22.39 15.38
CA CYS A 452 -7.02 -23.77 15.38
C CYS A 452 -8.10 -24.78 15.77
N GLN A 453 -8.93 -24.49 16.78
CA GLN A 453 -9.94 -25.44 17.29
C GLN A 453 -11.21 -25.49 16.43
N ASP A 454 -11.81 -24.34 16.08
CA ASP A 454 -13.11 -24.31 15.40
C ASP A 454 -12.98 -24.33 13.86
N HIS A 455 -11.82 -23.94 13.32
CA HIS A 455 -11.60 -23.77 11.87
C HIS A 455 -10.46 -24.63 11.31
N GLY A 456 -9.71 -25.35 12.14
CA GLY A 456 -8.69 -26.30 11.72
C GLY A 456 -7.41 -25.70 11.15
N LEU A 457 -7.14 -24.40 11.35
CA LEU A 457 -5.86 -23.80 10.94
C LEU A 457 -4.70 -24.35 11.77
N ILE A 458 -3.51 -24.45 11.17
CA ILE A 458 -2.27 -24.65 11.93
C ILE A 458 -1.68 -23.30 12.40
N PRO A 459 -0.88 -23.26 13.48
CA PRO A 459 -0.29 -22.01 13.99
C PRO A 459 0.47 -21.20 12.93
N ASP A 460 1.20 -21.86 12.02
CA ASP A 460 1.99 -21.19 10.99
C ASP A 460 1.10 -20.46 9.96
N GLN A 461 -0.11 -20.97 9.66
CA GLN A 461 -1.10 -20.26 8.86
C GLN A 461 -1.62 -19.01 9.58
N VAL A 462 -1.87 -19.11 10.90
CA VAL A 462 -2.26 -17.96 11.73
C VAL A 462 -1.14 -16.91 11.78
N VAL A 463 0.13 -17.34 11.85
CA VAL A 463 1.31 -16.47 11.78
C VAL A 463 1.41 -15.78 10.42
N ALA A 464 1.25 -16.50 9.30
CA ALA A 464 1.31 -15.91 7.95
C ALA A 464 0.23 -14.83 7.73
N ILE A 465 -0.99 -15.05 8.21
CA ILE A 465 -2.08 -14.07 8.18
C ILE A 465 -1.78 -12.85 9.08
N ALA A 466 -1.09 -13.07 10.20
CA ALA A 466 -0.75 -12.03 11.17
C ALA A 466 0.49 -11.20 10.78
N ASN A 467 1.45 -11.80 10.07
CA ASN A 467 2.72 -11.20 9.61
C ASN A 467 2.55 -10.30 8.38
N ASN A 468 1.61 -9.37 8.45
CA ASN A 468 1.25 -8.45 7.38
C ASN A 468 0.73 -7.12 7.95
N ASN A 469 0.84 -6.03 7.20
CA ASN A 469 0.30 -4.74 7.64
C ASN A 469 -1.23 -4.85 7.76
N GLY A 470 -1.72 -4.67 8.99
CA GLY A 470 -3.13 -4.90 9.32
C GLY A 470 -3.50 -6.36 9.61
N GLY A 471 -2.55 -7.25 9.96
CA GLY A 471 -2.79 -8.68 10.25
C GLY A 471 -3.95 -8.95 11.23
N LYS A 472 -4.18 -8.09 12.24
CA LYS A 472 -5.42 -8.10 13.06
C LYS A 472 -6.69 -8.16 12.22
N GLN A 473 -6.80 -7.26 11.26
CA GLN A 473 -7.98 -7.13 10.40
C GLN A 473 -8.11 -8.34 9.47
N ALA A 474 -7.01 -8.94 9.02
CA ALA A 474 -7.04 -10.19 8.28
C ALA A 474 -7.56 -11.34 9.17
N LEU A 475 -7.01 -11.56 10.37
CA LEU A 475 -7.47 -12.58 11.33
C LEU A 475 -8.95 -12.43 11.72
N GLU A 476 -9.39 -11.23 12.09
CA GLU A 476 -10.80 -10.94 12.42
C GLU A 476 -11.73 -11.16 11.21
N THR A 477 -11.21 -11.09 9.98
CA THR A 477 -11.97 -11.35 8.75
C THR A 477 -11.97 -12.83 8.38
N VAL A 478 -10.86 -13.55 8.57
CA VAL A 478 -10.78 -15.01 8.38
C VAL A 478 -11.74 -15.71 9.33
N GLN A 479 -11.74 -15.37 10.62
CA GLN A 479 -12.69 -15.92 11.60
C GLN A 479 -14.15 -15.71 11.19
N ARG A 480 -14.48 -14.56 10.60
CA ARG A 480 -15.84 -14.21 10.18
C ARG A 480 -16.24 -14.85 8.84
N LEU A 481 -15.31 -14.96 7.89
CA LEU A 481 -15.62 -15.28 6.49
C LEU A 481 -15.21 -16.69 6.05
N LEU A 482 -14.23 -17.35 6.69
CA LEU A 482 -13.80 -18.70 6.28
C LEU A 482 -14.97 -19.69 6.22
N PRO A 483 -15.85 -19.82 7.24
CA PRO A 483 -16.99 -20.73 7.16
C PRO A 483 -17.92 -20.40 5.98
N VAL A 484 -18.11 -19.12 5.68
CA VAL A 484 -18.99 -18.64 4.59
C VAL A 484 -18.37 -18.91 3.22
N LEU A 485 -17.07 -18.63 3.04
CA LEU A 485 -16.35 -18.84 1.79
C LEU A 485 -16.26 -20.33 1.44
N CYS A 486 -15.95 -21.18 2.43
CA CYS A 486 -15.89 -22.62 2.21
C CYS A 486 -17.28 -23.23 1.93
N GLN A 487 -18.32 -22.86 2.70
CA GLN A 487 -19.65 -23.46 2.55
C GLN A 487 -20.45 -22.92 1.34
N ALA A 488 -20.35 -21.63 1.02
CA ALA A 488 -21.15 -21.00 -0.03
C ALA A 488 -20.43 -20.87 -1.38
N HIS A 489 -19.10 -20.95 -1.41
CA HIS A 489 -18.29 -20.77 -2.63
C HIS A 489 -17.28 -21.89 -2.88
N GLY A 490 -17.19 -22.90 -2.01
CA GLY A 490 -16.38 -24.10 -2.23
C GLY A 490 -14.86 -23.90 -2.10
N LEU A 491 -14.40 -22.74 -1.63
CA LEU A 491 -12.97 -22.46 -1.45
C LEU A 491 -12.37 -23.34 -0.33
N THR A 492 -11.13 -23.77 -0.49
CA THR A 492 -10.41 -24.51 0.56
C THR A 492 -9.93 -23.57 1.67
N THR A 493 -9.66 -24.13 2.86
CA THR A 493 -9.00 -23.38 3.95
C THR A 493 -7.69 -22.75 3.47
N ASP A 494 -6.88 -23.48 2.71
CA ASP A 494 -5.58 -22.99 2.22
C ASP A 494 -5.75 -21.83 1.24
N GLN A 495 -6.72 -21.89 0.32
CA GLN A 495 -7.04 -20.76 -0.57
C GLN A 495 -7.45 -19.51 0.22
N VAL A 496 -8.27 -19.67 1.27
CA VAL A 496 -8.64 -18.56 2.17
C VAL A 496 -7.41 -18.02 2.92
N VAL A 497 -6.49 -18.88 3.34
CA VAL A 497 -5.21 -18.47 3.97
C VAL A 497 -4.32 -17.71 2.99
N THR A 498 -4.13 -18.17 1.75
CA THR A 498 -3.29 -17.48 0.75
C THR A 498 -3.81 -16.09 0.41
N ILE A 499 -5.13 -15.91 0.30
CA ILE A 499 -5.77 -14.60 0.13
C ILE A 499 -5.58 -13.71 1.36
N ALA A 500 -5.58 -14.30 2.56
CA ALA A 500 -5.49 -13.57 3.83
C ALA A 500 -4.04 -13.15 4.20
N SER A 501 -3.04 -13.96 3.85
CA SER A 501 -1.60 -13.76 4.15
C SER A 501 -0.91 -12.73 3.26
N ASN A 502 -1.63 -11.66 2.92
CA ASN A 502 -1.20 -10.58 2.04
C ASN A 502 -1.47 -9.21 2.67
N ASN A 503 -0.69 -8.19 2.30
CA ASN A 503 -0.93 -6.81 2.75
C ASN A 503 -2.31 -6.35 2.25
N GLY A 504 -3.25 -6.16 3.19
CA GLY A 504 -4.65 -5.88 2.90
C GLY A 504 -5.56 -7.11 2.74
N GLY A 505 -5.16 -8.32 3.18
CA GLY A 505 -5.91 -9.57 3.02
C GLY A 505 -7.40 -9.51 3.43
N LYS A 506 -7.77 -8.74 4.47
CA LYS A 506 -9.18 -8.42 4.79
C LYS A 506 -9.95 -7.91 3.57
N GLN A 507 -9.39 -6.92 2.88
CA GLN A 507 -10.02 -6.27 1.74
C GLN A 507 -10.13 -7.23 0.55
N ALA A 508 -9.15 -8.13 0.37
CA ALA A 508 -9.23 -9.19 -0.62
C ALA A 508 -10.37 -10.17 -0.28
N LEU A 509 -10.44 -10.72 0.94
CA LEU A 509 -11.51 -11.63 1.38
C LEU A 509 -12.92 -11.00 1.27
N GLU A 510 -13.10 -9.77 1.75
CA GLU A 510 -14.38 -9.03 1.63
C GLU A 510 -14.77 -8.75 0.17
N THR A 511 -13.80 -8.76 -0.75
CA THR A 511 -14.03 -8.57 -2.19
C THR A 511 -14.28 -9.89 -2.90
N VAL A 512 -13.58 -10.97 -2.53
CA VAL A 512 -13.85 -12.34 -3.02
C VAL A 512 -15.27 -12.76 -2.66
N GLN A 513 -15.71 -12.57 -1.40
CA GLN A 513 -17.09 -12.87 -0.98
C GLN A 513 -18.14 -12.13 -1.83
N ARG A 514 -17.86 -10.87 -2.21
CA ARG A 514 -18.80 -10.04 -2.99
C ARG A 514 -18.75 -10.33 -4.49
N LEU A 515 -17.57 -10.60 -5.06
CA LEU A 515 -17.36 -10.63 -6.50
C LEU A 515 -17.17 -12.03 -7.08
N LEU A 516 -16.77 -13.05 -6.31
CA LEU A 516 -16.61 -14.41 -6.83
C LEU A 516 -17.88 -14.91 -7.53
N PRO A 517 -19.10 -14.80 -6.95
CA PRO A 517 -20.32 -15.24 -7.65
C PRO A 517 -20.56 -14.49 -8.98
N VAL A 518 -20.24 -13.19 -9.01
CA VAL A 518 -20.44 -12.32 -10.18
C VAL A 518 -19.42 -12.64 -11.28
N LEU A 519 -18.14 -12.75 -10.94
CA LEU A 519 -17.06 -13.07 -11.87
C LEU A 519 -17.22 -14.48 -12.48
N CYS A 520 -17.71 -15.44 -11.68
CA CYS A 520 -18.00 -16.79 -12.19
C CYS A 520 -19.25 -16.83 -13.09
N GLN A 521 -20.32 -16.09 -12.77
CA GLN A 521 -21.59 -16.16 -13.51
C GLN A 521 -21.60 -15.27 -14.77
N ASP A 522 -21.13 -14.02 -14.66
CA ASP A 522 -21.24 -13.01 -15.72
C ASP A 522 -20.01 -12.99 -16.66
N HIS A 523 -18.87 -13.53 -16.20
CA HIS A 523 -17.60 -13.50 -16.93
C HIS A 523 -16.90 -14.87 -17.06
N GLY A 524 -17.45 -15.94 -16.47
CA GLY A 524 -16.96 -17.31 -16.66
C GLY A 524 -15.63 -17.65 -15.98
N LEU A 525 -15.13 -16.84 -15.03
CA LEU A 525 -13.91 -17.17 -14.29
C LEU A 525 -14.12 -18.41 -13.40
N THR A 526 -13.08 -19.23 -13.22
CA THR A 526 -13.08 -20.28 -12.19
C THR A 526 -12.80 -19.69 -10.80
N PRO A 527 -13.19 -20.36 -9.71
CA PRO A 527 -12.81 -19.97 -8.35
C PRO A 527 -11.28 -19.86 -8.20
N ASP A 528 -10.51 -20.76 -8.82
CA ASP A 528 -9.05 -20.77 -8.73
C ASP A 528 -8.41 -19.54 -9.43
N GLN A 529 -8.96 -19.09 -10.56
CA GLN A 529 -8.57 -17.84 -11.20
C GLN A 529 -8.90 -16.62 -10.31
N VAL A 530 -10.07 -16.62 -9.66
CA VAL A 530 -10.43 -15.58 -8.69
C VAL A 530 -9.49 -15.58 -7.47
N VAL A 531 -9.07 -16.76 -7.00
CA VAL A 531 -8.06 -16.91 -5.92
C VAL A 531 -6.70 -16.39 -6.36
N ALA A 532 -6.21 -16.71 -7.57
CA ALA A 532 -4.92 -16.23 -8.07
C ALA A 532 -4.85 -14.68 -8.13
N ILE A 533 -5.92 -14.05 -8.60
CA ILE A 533 -6.07 -12.58 -8.64
C ILE A 533 -6.16 -11.98 -7.22
N ALA A 534 -6.79 -12.69 -6.29
CA ALA A 534 -6.99 -12.24 -4.90
C ALA A 534 -5.76 -12.40 -4.00
N SER A 535 -4.92 -13.43 -4.25
CA SER A 535 -3.75 -13.85 -3.46
C SER A 535 -2.50 -12.98 -3.63
N ASN A 536 -2.69 -11.70 -4.00
CA ASN A 536 -1.63 -10.74 -4.29
C ASN A 536 -1.82 -9.46 -3.46
N ILE A 537 -0.74 -8.70 -3.25
CA ILE A 537 -0.83 -7.38 -2.61
C ILE A 537 -1.71 -6.48 -3.47
N GLY A 538 -2.84 -6.04 -2.88
CA GLY A 538 -3.86 -5.28 -3.58
C GLY A 538 -4.89 -6.11 -4.36
N GLY A 539 -5.02 -7.42 -4.12
CA GLY A 539 -5.96 -8.32 -4.84
C GLY A 539 -7.41 -7.82 -4.95
N LYS A 540 -7.93 -7.08 -3.95
CA LYS A 540 -9.20 -6.33 -4.07
C LYS A 540 -9.24 -5.43 -5.30
N GLN A 541 -8.21 -4.62 -5.47
CA GLN A 541 -8.11 -3.65 -6.56
C GLN A 541 -7.95 -4.36 -7.91
N ALA A 542 -7.28 -5.50 -7.96
CA ALA A 542 -7.22 -6.33 -9.14
C ALA A 542 -8.61 -6.89 -9.51
N LEU A 543 -9.33 -7.54 -8.58
CA LEU A 543 -10.70 -8.06 -8.80
C LEU A 543 -11.69 -6.96 -9.24
N GLU A 544 -11.71 -5.81 -8.56
CA GLU A 544 -12.57 -4.66 -8.92
C GLU A 544 -12.22 -4.08 -10.30
N THR A 545 -10.99 -4.27 -10.77
CA THR A 545 -10.54 -3.83 -12.10
C THR A 545 -10.83 -4.88 -13.17
N VAL A 546 -10.69 -6.17 -12.87
CA VAL A 546 -11.11 -7.27 -13.75
C VAL A 546 -12.60 -7.17 -14.06
N GLN A 547 -13.45 -7.01 -13.04
CA GLN A 547 -14.90 -6.83 -13.24
C GLN A 547 -15.23 -5.66 -14.18
N ARG A 548 -14.48 -4.56 -14.10
CA ARG A 548 -14.71 -3.35 -14.90
C ARG A 548 -14.13 -3.44 -16.32
N LEU A 549 -12.95 -4.05 -16.48
CA LEU A 549 -12.16 -3.97 -17.71
C LEU A 549 -12.14 -5.25 -18.54
N LEU A 550 -12.45 -6.43 -17.98
CA LEU A 550 -12.46 -7.69 -18.74
C LEU A 550 -13.38 -7.61 -19.99
N PRO A 551 -14.63 -7.09 -19.92
CA PRO A 551 -15.46 -6.96 -21.11
C PRO A 551 -14.82 -6.09 -22.20
N VAL A 552 -14.18 -4.99 -21.81
CA VAL A 552 -13.52 -4.04 -22.72
C VAL A 552 -12.26 -4.64 -23.34
N LEU A 553 -11.41 -5.28 -22.52
CA LEU A 553 -10.17 -5.93 -22.97
C LEU A 553 -10.44 -7.10 -23.93
N CYS A 554 -11.53 -7.86 -23.72
CA CYS A 554 -11.92 -8.94 -24.62
C CYS A 554 -12.60 -8.43 -25.90
N GLN A 555 -13.47 -7.41 -25.81
CA GLN A 555 -14.27 -6.94 -26.96
C GLN A 555 -13.51 -5.96 -27.87
N ASP A 556 -12.84 -4.95 -27.29
CA ASP A 556 -12.20 -3.86 -28.04
C ASP A 556 -10.71 -4.13 -28.34
N HIS A 557 -10.09 -5.05 -27.60
CA HIS A 557 -8.65 -5.38 -27.72
C HIS A 557 -8.36 -6.87 -27.99
N GLY A 558 -9.39 -7.72 -28.06
CA GLY A 558 -9.26 -9.12 -28.47
C GLY A 558 -8.52 -10.04 -27.50
N LEU A 559 -8.24 -9.61 -26.26
CA LEU A 559 -7.52 -10.42 -25.28
C LEU A 559 -8.37 -11.58 -24.77
N THR A 560 -7.76 -12.74 -24.52
CA THR A 560 -8.47 -13.87 -23.91
C THR A 560 -8.67 -13.68 -22.41
N LEU A 561 -9.61 -14.42 -21.83
CA LEU A 561 -9.85 -14.43 -20.38
C LEU A 561 -8.56 -14.79 -19.61
N ASP A 562 -7.84 -15.82 -20.06
CA ASP A 562 -6.61 -16.28 -19.40
C ASP A 562 -5.48 -15.24 -19.46
N GLN A 563 -5.38 -14.48 -20.57
CA GLN A 563 -4.45 -13.35 -20.67
C GLN A 563 -4.81 -12.24 -19.67
N VAL A 564 -6.09 -11.90 -19.53
CA VAL A 564 -6.56 -10.92 -18.53
C VAL A 564 -6.30 -11.42 -17.11
N VAL A 565 -6.49 -12.72 -16.83
CA VAL A 565 -6.19 -13.34 -15.53
C VAL A 565 -4.69 -13.32 -15.23
N ALA A 566 -3.82 -13.62 -16.20
CA ALA A 566 -2.36 -13.59 -16.02
C ALA A 566 -1.86 -12.20 -15.62
N ILE A 567 -2.32 -11.15 -16.33
CA ILE A 567 -2.02 -9.75 -16.02
C ILE A 567 -2.56 -9.36 -14.63
N ALA A 568 -3.73 -9.87 -14.25
CA ALA A 568 -4.38 -9.56 -12.99
C ALA A 568 -3.77 -10.28 -11.77
N SER A 569 -3.16 -11.46 -11.96
CA SER A 569 -2.66 -12.35 -10.89
C SER A 569 -1.25 -12.00 -10.39
N ASN A 570 -0.92 -10.72 -10.43
CA ASN A 570 0.41 -10.17 -10.14
C ASN A 570 0.32 -8.98 -9.16
N ILE A 571 1.43 -8.68 -8.47
CA ILE A 571 1.52 -7.49 -7.60
C ILE A 571 1.31 -6.24 -8.45
N GLY A 572 0.25 -5.50 -8.15
CA GLY A 572 -0.17 -4.33 -8.91
C GLY A 572 -0.99 -4.63 -10.18
N GLY A 573 -1.59 -5.83 -10.33
CA GLY A 573 -2.36 -6.23 -11.51
C GLY A 573 -3.42 -5.23 -11.99
N LYS A 574 -4.08 -4.48 -11.08
CA LYS A 574 -4.92 -3.32 -11.45
C LYS A 574 -4.20 -2.32 -12.36
N GLN A 575 -3.01 -1.90 -11.95
CA GLN A 575 -2.20 -0.92 -12.66
C GLN A 575 -1.73 -1.47 -14.00
N ALA A 576 -1.42 -2.75 -14.08
CA ALA A 576 -1.10 -3.42 -15.34
C ALA A 576 -2.32 -3.39 -16.28
N LEU A 577 -3.50 -3.86 -15.86
CA LEU A 577 -4.75 -3.83 -16.66
C LEU A 577 -5.12 -2.41 -17.15
N GLU A 578 -5.11 -1.41 -16.27
CA GLU A 578 -5.38 -0.01 -16.62
C GLU A 578 -4.34 0.57 -17.60
N THR A 579 -3.12 0.02 -17.62
CA THR A 579 -2.05 0.43 -18.53
C THR A 579 -2.13 -0.32 -19.86
N VAL A 580 -2.49 -1.61 -19.87
CA VAL A 580 -2.75 -2.40 -21.08
C VAL A 580 -3.89 -1.77 -21.87
N GLN A 581 -5.03 -1.45 -21.23
CA GLN A 581 -6.15 -0.76 -21.89
C GLN A 581 -5.71 0.54 -22.60
N ARG A 582 -4.82 1.32 -21.98
CA ARG A 582 -4.34 2.60 -22.51
C ARG A 582 -3.25 2.45 -23.59
N LEU A 583 -2.33 1.49 -23.42
CA LEU A 583 -1.10 1.42 -24.21
C LEU A 583 -1.08 0.30 -25.26
N LEU A 584 -1.91 -0.74 -25.15
CA LEU A 584 -1.97 -1.80 -26.16
C LEU A 584 -2.25 -1.24 -27.57
N PRO A 585 -3.22 -0.33 -27.80
CA PRO A 585 -3.42 0.25 -29.13
C PRO A 585 -2.17 0.98 -29.66
N VAL A 586 -1.48 1.73 -28.80
CA VAL A 586 -0.29 2.52 -29.15
C VAL A 586 0.91 1.61 -29.45
N LEU A 587 1.15 0.60 -28.61
CA LEU A 587 2.25 -0.37 -28.77
C LEU A 587 2.05 -1.24 -30.03
N CYS A 588 0.81 -1.56 -30.39
CA CYS A 588 0.51 -2.29 -31.62
C CYS A 588 0.59 -1.39 -32.88
N GLN A 589 0.08 -0.16 -32.84
CA GLN A 589 -0.02 0.71 -34.01
C GLN A 589 1.28 1.46 -34.32
N ASP A 590 1.92 2.07 -33.31
CA ASP A 590 3.09 2.94 -33.49
C ASP A 590 4.42 2.19 -33.34
N HIS A 591 4.42 1.05 -32.64
CA HIS A 591 5.62 0.27 -32.32
C HIS A 591 5.61 -1.17 -32.86
N GLY A 592 4.51 -1.61 -33.50
CA GLY A 592 4.42 -2.90 -34.20
C GLY A 592 4.44 -4.15 -33.31
N LEU A 593 4.24 -4.01 -31.99
CA LEU A 593 4.18 -5.16 -31.07
C LEU A 593 2.87 -5.94 -31.23
N THR A 594 2.89 -7.26 -31.01
CA THR A 594 1.65 -8.06 -30.96
C THR A 594 0.94 -7.91 -29.61
N PRO A 595 -0.38 -8.15 -29.53
CA PRO A 595 -1.08 -8.22 -28.24
C PRO A 595 -0.44 -9.21 -27.26
N ASP A 596 0.01 -10.37 -27.75
CA ASP A 596 0.67 -11.38 -26.91
C ASP A 596 2.00 -10.89 -26.31
N GLN A 597 2.77 -10.08 -27.05
CA GLN A 597 3.98 -9.43 -26.54
C GLN A 597 3.65 -8.38 -25.46
N VAL A 598 2.57 -7.61 -25.66
CA VAL A 598 2.07 -6.66 -24.65
C VAL A 598 1.57 -7.38 -23.39
N VAL A 599 0.89 -8.52 -23.53
CA VAL A 599 0.46 -9.38 -22.42
C VAL A 599 1.66 -9.96 -21.68
N ALA A 600 2.70 -10.44 -22.37
CA ALA A 600 3.91 -10.97 -21.76
C ALA A 600 4.60 -9.93 -20.87
N ILE A 601 4.79 -8.69 -21.37
CA ILE A 601 5.34 -7.58 -20.59
C ILE A 601 4.45 -7.21 -19.39
N ALA A 602 3.13 -7.34 -19.53
CA ALA A 602 2.17 -6.97 -18.50
C ALA A 602 1.98 -8.01 -17.39
N SER A 603 2.36 -9.27 -17.61
CA SER A 603 2.07 -10.42 -16.73
C SER A 603 3.12 -10.67 -15.63
N HIS A 604 3.76 -9.60 -15.16
CA HIS A 604 4.81 -9.62 -14.13
C HIS A 604 4.63 -8.51 -13.08
N GLY A 605 5.34 -8.63 -11.96
CA GLY A 605 5.44 -7.62 -10.93
C GLY A 605 5.91 -6.28 -11.49
N GLY A 606 5.01 -5.29 -11.43
CA GLY A 606 5.27 -3.96 -11.99
C GLY A 606 5.05 -3.83 -13.51
N GLY A 607 4.30 -4.72 -14.16
CA GLY A 607 4.04 -4.70 -15.61
C GLY A 607 3.63 -3.33 -16.20
N LYS A 608 2.89 -2.49 -15.45
CA LYS A 608 2.66 -1.06 -15.81
C LYS A 608 3.96 -0.32 -16.13
N GLN A 609 4.93 -0.40 -15.22
CA GLN A 609 6.20 0.30 -15.34
C GLN A 609 7.04 -0.27 -16.48
N ALA A 610 6.95 -1.57 -16.76
CA ALA A 610 7.57 -2.18 -17.93
C ALA A 610 6.95 -1.62 -19.23
N LEU A 611 5.62 -1.63 -19.37
CA LEU A 611 4.92 -1.08 -20.54
C LEU A 611 5.21 0.40 -20.80
N GLU A 612 5.12 1.25 -19.77
CA GLU A 612 5.44 2.69 -19.87
C GLU A 612 6.92 2.93 -20.24
N THR A 613 7.81 2.00 -19.86
CA THR A 613 9.24 2.05 -20.20
C THR A 613 9.50 1.54 -21.62
N VAL A 614 8.82 0.48 -22.07
CA VAL A 614 8.88 -0.02 -23.45
C VAL A 614 8.41 1.05 -24.42
N GLN A 615 7.26 1.69 -24.19
CA GLN A 615 6.76 2.77 -25.04
C GLN A 615 7.79 3.90 -25.21
N ARG A 616 8.49 4.27 -24.13
CA ARG A 616 9.49 5.34 -24.14
C ARG A 616 10.84 4.94 -24.76
N LEU A 617 11.30 3.71 -24.52
CA LEU A 617 12.69 3.29 -24.82
C LEU A 617 12.82 2.37 -26.04
N LEU A 618 11.76 1.72 -26.51
CA LEU A 618 11.80 0.85 -27.69
C LEU A 618 12.31 1.60 -28.95
N PRO A 619 11.85 2.83 -29.27
CA PRO A 619 12.39 3.57 -30.41
C PRO A 619 13.90 3.80 -30.32
N VAL A 620 14.40 4.22 -29.16
CA VAL A 620 15.83 4.49 -28.90
C VAL A 620 16.66 3.21 -29.00
N LEU A 621 16.23 2.13 -28.34
CA LEU A 621 16.92 0.84 -28.35
C LEU A 621 17.01 0.22 -29.76
N CYS A 622 15.98 0.40 -30.59
CA CYS A 622 15.97 -0.09 -31.95
C CYS A 622 16.74 0.81 -32.94
N GLN A 623 16.59 2.14 -32.85
CA GLN A 623 17.16 3.09 -33.82
C GLN A 623 18.62 3.42 -33.52
N ASP A 624 18.95 3.74 -32.26
CA ASP A 624 20.28 4.24 -31.87
C ASP A 624 21.23 3.11 -31.41
N HIS A 625 20.70 1.95 -31.03
CA HIS A 625 21.47 0.84 -30.47
C HIS A 625 21.30 -0.51 -31.18
N GLY A 626 20.38 -0.61 -32.17
CA GLY A 626 20.25 -1.77 -33.05
C GLY A 626 19.74 -3.06 -32.39
N LEU A 627 18.99 -2.98 -31.29
CA LEU A 627 18.24 -4.13 -30.75
C LEU A 627 16.97 -4.38 -31.60
N THR A 628 16.49 -5.62 -31.66
CA THR A 628 15.17 -5.90 -32.25
C THR A 628 14.04 -5.63 -31.25
N PRO A 629 12.80 -5.35 -31.71
CA PRO A 629 11.64 -5.27 -30.82
C PRO A 629 11.47 -6.52 -29.95
N ASP A 630 11.70 -7.72 -30.50
CA ASP A 630 11.63 -8.98 -29.74
C ASP A 630 12.65 -9.05 -28.60
N GLN A 631 13.86 -8.49 -28.78
CA GLN A 631 14.86 -8.40 -27.72
C GLN A 631 14.43 -7.40 -26.63
N VAL A 632 13.81 -6.28 -27.01
CA VAL A 632 13.25 -5.31 -26.05
C VAL A 632 12.08 -5.92 -25.26
N VAL A 633 11.18 -6.65 -25.93
CA VAL A 633 10.09 -7.40 -25.30
C VAL A 633 10.64 -8.47 -24.34
N ALA A 634 11.66 -9.22 -24.74
CA ALA A 634 12.27 -10.25 -23.90
C ALA A 634 12.90 -9.66 -22.62
N ILE A 635 13.60 -8.52 -22.70
CA ILE A 635 14.14 -7.82 -21.51
C ILE A 635 13.00 -7.33 -20.60
N ALA A 636 11.88 -6.91 -21.19
CA ALA A 636 10.74 -6.33 -20.48
C ALA A 636 9.78 -7.35 -19.85
N SER A 637 9.75 -8.60 -20.35
CA SER A 637 8.82 -9.68 -19.93
C SER A 637 9.36 -10.47 -18.73
N HIS A 638 9.80 -9.75 -17.70
CA HIS A 638 10.34 -10.28 -16.45
C HIS A 638 10.08 -9.29 -15.31
N ASP A 639 10.08 -9.77 -14.07
CA ASP A 639 10.02 -8.92 -12.88
C ASP A 639 11.15 -7.90 -12.86
N GLY A 640 10.81 -6.62 -12.67
CA GLY A 640 11.76 -5.52 -12.77
C GLY A 640 12.19 -5.16 -14.20
N GLY A 641 11.48 -5.60 -15.26
CA GLY A 641 11.80 -5.34 -16.67
C GLY A 641 12.10 -3.87 -17.02
N LYS A 642 11.44 -2.90 -16.36
CA LYS A 642 11.81 -1.47 -16.42
C LYS A 642 13.28 -1.22 -16.07
N GLN A 643 13.73 -1.72 -14.92
CA GLN A 643 15.09 -1.54 -14.42
C GLN A 643 16.11 -2.23 -15.33
N ALA A 644 15.74 -3.37 -15.93
CA ALA A 644 16.57 -4.04 -16.92
C ALA A 644 16.72 -3.19 -18.21
N LEU A 645 15.62 -2.66 -18.77
CA LEU A 645 15.65 -1.76 -19.93
C LEU A 645 16.45 -0.49 -19.66
N GLU A 646 16.21 0.19 -18.53
CA GLU A 646 16.93 1.42 -18.17
C GLU A 646 18.43 1.14 -17.95
N SER A 647 18.79 -0.02 -17.40
CA SER A 647 20.20 -0.44 -17.25
C SER A 647 20.87 -0.78 -18.57
N ILE A 648 20.13 -1.36 -19.53
CA ILE A 648 20.61 -1.67 -20.88
C ILE A 648 20.81 -0.37 -21.69
N VAL A 649 19.87 0.58 -21.66
CA VAL A 649 20.06 1.91 -22.27
C VAL A 649 21.27 2.63 -21.66
N ALA A 650 21.42 2.62 -20.34
CA ALA A 650 22.58 3.23 -19.68
C ALA A 650 23.91 2.59 -20.13
N GLN A 651 23.97 1.25 -20.21
CA GLN A 651 25.15 0.51 -20.67
C GLN A 651 25.47 0.75 -22.15
N LEU A 652 24.45 0.87 -23.02
CA LEU A 652 24.65 1.12 -24.45
C LEU A 652 25.01 2.60 -24.73
N SER A 653 24.52 3.52 -23.90
CA SER A 653 24.88 4.95 -23.96
C SER A 653 26.26 5.25 -23.37
N ARG A 654 26.68 4.55 -22.31
CA ARG A 654 27.97 4.72 -21.62
C ARG A 654 28.49 3.35 -21.15
N PRO A 655 29.24 2.62 -22.00
CA PRO A 655 29.60 1.24 -21.71
C PRO A 655 30.63 1.11 -20.58
N ASP A 656 30.23 0.42 -19.50
CA ASP A 656 31.13 -0.07 -18.47
C ASP A 656 32.16 -1.05 -19.07
N PRO A 657 33.48 -0.91 -18.80
CA PRO A 657 34.51 -1.79 -19.35
C PRO A 657 34.33 -3.29 -19.09
N ALA A 658 33.70 -3.68 -17.97
CA ALA A 658 33.46 -5.09 -17.65
C ALA A 658 32.37 -5.73 -18.52
N LEU A 659 31.44 -4.91 -19.05
CA LEU A 659 30.37 -5.33 -19.95
C LEU A 659 30.66 -5.00 -21.43
N ALA A 660 31.58 -4.08 -21.72
CA ALA A 660 31.94 -3.65 -23.08
C ALA A 660 32.52 -4.78 -23.98
N ALA A 661 32.94 -5.91 -23.38
CA ALA A 661 33.39 -7.10 -24.10
C ALA A 661 32.24 -8.04 -24.55
N LEU A 662 31.00 -7.78 -24.15
CA LEU A 662 29.83 -8.58 -24.51
C LEU A 662 29.10 -7.99 -25.72
N THR A 663 28.57 -8.84 -26.61
CA THR A 663 27.70 -8.38 -27.72
C THR A 663 26.31 -8.02 -27.20
N ASN A 664 25.52 -7.28 -28.00
CA ASN A 664 24.12 -6.98 -27.68
C ASN A 664 23.33 -8.24 -27.30
N ASP A 665 23.49 -9.36 -28.02
CA ASP A 665 22.84 -10.63 -27.69
C ASP A 665 23.21 -11.15 -26.30
N HIS A 666 24.48 -11.00 -25.88
CA HIS A 666 24.95 -11.39 -24.55
C HIS A 666 24.43 -10.45 -23.45
N LEU A 667 24.30 -9.15 -23.74
CA LEU A 667 23.70 -8.17 -22.82
C LEU A 667 22.18 -8.40 -22.65
N VAL A 668 21.47 -8.67 -23.75
CA VAL A 668 20.05 -9.08 -23.75
C VAL A 668 19.88 -10.35 -22.92
N ALA A 669 20.66 -11.40 -23.21
CA ALA A 669 20.57 -12.66 -22.49
C ALA A 669 20.93 -12.55 -20.99
N LEU A 670 21.84 -11.64 -20.62
CA LEU A 670 22.16 -11.31 -19.22
C LEU A 670 20.99 -10.63 -18.52
N ALA A 671 20.35 -9.65 -19.17
CA ALA A 671 19.15 -8.98 -18.65
C ALA A 671 17.96 -9.95 -18.53
N CYS A 672 17.74 -10.84 -19.50
CA CYS A 672 16.71 -11.90 -19.41
C CYS A 672 17.07 -13.07 -18.48
N LEU A 673 18.24 -13.04 -17.82
CA LEU A 673 18.68 -14.04 -16.83
C LEU A 673 18.57 -13.58 -15.38
N GLY A 674 18.48 -12.26 -15.14
CA GLY A 674 18.42 -11.68 -13.80
C GLY A 674 18.45 -10.15 -13.77
N GLY A 675 17.93 -9.51 -14.81
CA GLY A 675 17.70 -8.07 -14.91
C GLY A 675 18.91 -7.18 -14.58
N ARG A 676 18.60 -6.07 -13.91
CA ARG A 676 19.61 -5.14 -13.38
C ARG A 676 20.57 -5.80 -12.36
N PRO A 677 20.12 -6.64 -11.40
CA PRO A 677 21.03 -7.34 -10.48
C PRO A 677 22.12 -8.14 -11.20
N ALA A 678 21.79 -8.88 -12.26
CA ALA A 678 22.76 -9.65 -13.04
C ALA A 678 23.75 -8.75 -13.81
N LEU A 679 23.28 -7.65 -14.40
CA LEU A 679 24.13 -6.64 -15.05
C LEU A 679 25.11 -6.00 -14.05
N ASP A 680 24.60 -5.51 -12.90
CA ASP A 680 25.41 -4.84 -11.89
C ASP A 680 26.34 -5.82 -11.14
N ALA A 681 26.00 -7.12 -11.06
CA ALA A 681 26.88 -8.17 -10.55
C ALA A 681 28.11 -8.39 -11.43
N VAL A 682 27.94 -8.36 -12.77
CA VAL A 682 29.06 -8.47 -13.71
C VAL A 682 29.93 -7.20 -13.67
N LYS A 683 29.33 -5.99 -13.67
CA LYS A 683 30.08 -4.73 -13.50
C LYS A 683 30.93 -4.70 -12.22
N LYS A 684 30.38 -5.17 -11.11
CA LYS A 684 31.04 -5.20 -9.79
C LYS A 684 31.96 -6.41 -9.59
N GLY A 685 32.09 -7.31 -10.58
CA GLY A 685 32.94 -8.50 -10.49
C GLY A 685 32.56 -9.49 -9.39
N LEU A 686 31.26 -9.61 -9.06
CA LEU A 686 30.80 -10.46 -7.95
C LEU A 686 31.09 -11.96 -8.19
N PRO A 687 31.26 -12.78 -7.14
CA PRO A 687 31.74 -14.17 -7.27
C PRO A 687 30.93 -15.08 -8.21
N HIS A 688 29.65 -14.79 -8.43
CA HIS A 688 28.76 -15.55 -9.31
C HIS A 688 28.75 -15.07 -10.78
N ALA A 689 29.34 -13.91 -11.10
CA ALA A 689 29.40 -13.37 -12.45
C ALA A 689 30.00 -14.34 -13.51
N PRO A 690 31.04 -15.14 -13.21
CA PRO A 690 31.56 -16.12 -14.17
C PRO A 690 30.57 -17.25 -14.52
N GLU A 691 29.67 -17.62 -13.60
CA GLU A 691 28.63 -18.63 -13.87
C GLU A 691 27.45 -18.03 -14.67
N LEU A 692 27.09 -16.76 -14.43
CA LEU A 692 26.14 -16.03 -15.29
C LEU A 692 26.64 -15.99 -16.74
N ILE A 693 27.90 -15.59 -16.97
CA ILE A 693 28.52 -15.58 -18.30
C ILE A 693 28.55 -16.99 -18.91
N ARG A 694 28.92 -18.02 -18.12
CA ARG A 694 28.89 -19.42 -18.58
C ARG A 694 27.49 -19.88 -19.02
N ARG A 695 26.42 -19.39 -18.37
CA ARG A 695 25.03 -19.71 -18.70
C ARG A 695 24.53 -18.95 -19.94
N ILE A 696 24.93 -17.69 -20.11
CA ILE A 696 24.66 -16.91 -21.32
C ILE A 696 25.27 -17.59 -22.55
N ASN A 697 26.54 -17.99 -22.46
CA ASN A 697 27.27 -18.66 -23.54
C ASN A 697 26.73 -20.07 -23.86
N ARG A 698 25.81 -20.62 -23.04
CA ARG A 698 25.03 -21.84 -23.35
C ARG A 698 23.66 -21.53 -23.98
N ARG A 699 23.08 -20.34 -23.74
CA ARG A 699 21.80 -19.90 -24.31
C ARG A 699 21.96 -19.26 -25.70
N ILE A 700 23.12 -18.70 -26.03
CA ILE A 700 23.42 -18.10 -27.33
C ILE A 700 24.21 -19.08 -28.19
N PRO A 701 23.66 -19.58 -29.32
CA PRO A 701 24.43 -20.34 -30.29
C PRO A 701 25.45 -19.43 -30.99
N GLU A 702 26.73 -19.81 -31.00
CA GLU A 702 27.77 -19.05 -31.70
C GLU A 702 27.43 -18.86 -33.19
N ARG A 703 27.13 -17.61 -33.60
CA ARG A 703 26.98 -17.22 -35.00
C ARG A 703 28.33 -17.14 -35.72
N THR A 704 29.04 -18.26 -35.80
CA THR A 704 30.08 -18.45 -36.81
C THR A 704 29.42 -18.72 -38.18
N SER A 705 29.97 -18.12 -39.23
CA SER A 705 29.29 -17.94 -40.52
C SER A 705 28.92 -19.25 -41.25
N HIS A 706 27.91 -19.15 -42.12
CA HIS A 706 27.41 -20.21 -43.02
C HIS A 706 26.79 -21.45 -42.33
N ARG A 707 25.65 -21.29 -41.64
CA ARG A 707 24.90 -22.46 -41.12
C ARG A 707 23.37 -22.40 -41.11
N VAL A 708 22.76 -21.57 -41.96
CA VAL A 708 21.37 -21.78 -42.44
C VAL A 708 21.42 -22.42 -43.83
N ALA A 709 22.03 -23.62 -43.90
CA ALA A 709 21.84 -24.53 -45.01
C ALA A 709 20.57 -25.34 -44.71
N ASP A 710 19.44 -24.77 -45.13
CA ASP A 710 18.12 -25.37 -45.37
C ASP A 710 17.89 -26.80 -44.82
N TYR A 711 16.94 -26.96 -43.89
CA TYR A 711 16.49 -28.28 -43.42
C TYR A 711 16.03 -29.17 -44.59
N ALA A 712 15.41 -28.60 -45.63
CA ALA A 712 15.02 -29.36 -46.80
C ALA A 712 16.23 -29.79 -47.66
N GLN A 713 17.41 -29.18 -47.53
CA GLN A 713 18.64 -29.71 -48.14
C GLN A 713 19.15 -30.95 -47.39
N VAL A 714 18.99 -31.01 -46.06
CA VAL A 714 19.29 -32.22 -45.27
C VAL A 714 18.33 -33.35 -45.62
N VAL A 715 17.04 -33.05 -45.77
CA VAL A 715 16.02 -34.01 -46.22
C VAL A 715 16.31 -34.52 -47.64
N ARG A 716 16.51 -33.64 -48.62
CA ARG A 716 16.83 -34.04 -50.02
C ARG A 716 18.08 -34.91 -50.15
N VAL A 717 19.11 -34.67 -49.31
CA VAL A 717 20.31 -35.53 -49.28
C VAL A 717 20.03 -36.89 -48.63
N LEU A 718 19.16 -36.97 -47.62
CA LEU A 718 18.76 -38.24 -47.02
C LEU A 718 17.86 -39.07 -47.95
N GLU A 719 16.86 -38.44 -48.59
CA GLU A 719 15.98 -39.04 -49.61
C GLU A 719 16.81 -39.62 -50.77
N PHE A 720 17.80 -38.86 -51.27
CA PHE A 720 18.69 -39.32 -52.34
C PHE A 720 19.45 -40.60 -51.96
N PHE A 721 19.91 -40.73 -50.71
CA PHE A 721 20.57 -41.94 -50.22
C PHE A 721 19.59 -43.10 -49.99
N GLN A 722 18.36 -42.82 -49.56
CA GLN A 722 17.32 -43.85 -49.38
C GLN A 722 16.84 -44.44 -50.71
N CYS A 723 16.78 -43.62 -51.76
CA CYS A 723 16.27 -43.99 -53.09
C CYS A 723 17.36 -44.39 -54.10
N HIS A 724 18.64 -44.47 -53.70
CA HIS A 724 19.74 -44.74 -54.65
C HIS A 724 19.82 -46.21 -55.04
N SER A 725 19.79 -46.50 -56.35
CA SER A 725 19.86 -47.86 -56.91
C SER A 725 21.16 -48.63 -56.58
N HIS A 726 22.21 -47.93 -56.13
CA HIS A 726 23.52 -48.48 -55.80
C HIS A 726 24.15 -47.69 -54.63
N PRO A 727 23.83 -48.01 -53.37
CA PRO A 727 24.22 -47.20 -52.21
C PRO A 727 25.73 -46.89 -52.13
N ALA A 728 26.59 -47.84 -52.51
CA ALA A 728 28.05 -47.68 -52.47
C ALA A 728 28.60 -46.52 -53.33
N TYR A 729 27.83 -46.00 -54.29
CA TYR A 729 28.21 -44.82 -55.11
C TYR A 729 27.48 -43.53 -54.70
N ALA A 730 26.43 -43.62 -53.86
CA ALA A 730 25.58 -42.50 -53.46
C ALA A 730 26.35 -41.34 -52.82
N PHE A 731 27.47 -41.61 -52.16
CA PHE A 731 28.30 -40.57 -51.56
C PHE A 731 29.03 -39.71 -52.59
N ASP A 732 29.56 -40.32 -53.64
CA ASP A 732 30.32 -39.61 -54.68
C ASP A 732 29.37 -38.95 -55.71
N GLU A 733 28.22 -39.59 -56.00
CA GLU A 733 27.13 -38.99 -56.78
C GLU A 733 26.46 -37.81 -56.04
N ALA A 734 26.28 -37.87 -54.72
CA ALA A 734 25.73 -36.75 -53.95
C ALA A 734 26.65 -35.52 -53.93
N MET A 735 27.98 -35.70 -53.88
CA MET A 735 28.92 -34.58 -53.98
C MET A 735 28.79 -33.84 -55.31
N THR A 736 28.53 -34.56 -56.41
CA THR A 736 28.36 -33.98 -57.74
C THR A 736 26.96 -33.40 -57.95
N GLN A 737 25.90 -34.09 -57.52
CA GLN A 737 24.51 -33.64 -57.68
C GLN A 737 24.17 -32.41 -56.81
N PHE A 738 24.61 -32.40 -55.54
CA PHE A 738 24.32 -31.30 -54.61
C PHE A 738 25.43 -30.23 -54.55
N GLY A 739 26.45 -30.33 -55.41
CA GLY A 739 27.57 -29.38 -55.47
C GLY A 739 28.40 -29.31 -54.17
N MET A 740 28.37 -30.36 -53.34
CA MET A 740 28.97 -30.35 -52.02
C MET A 740 30.43 -30.84 -52.04
N SER A 741 31.31 -30.12 -51.35
CA SER A 741 32.62 -30.67 -51.00
C SER A 741 32.48 -31.86 -50.05
N ARG A 742 33.40 -32.83 -50.13
CA ARG A 742 33.44 -34.00 -49.23
C ARG A 742 33.29 -33.62 -47.76
N ASN A 743 34.01 -32.58 -47.31
CA ASN A 743 33.95 -32.12 -45.92
C ASN A 743 32.57 -31.53 -45.56
N GLY A 744 31.89 -30.87 -46.50
CA GLY A 744 30.52 -30.39 -46.32
C GLY A 744 29.54 -31.55 -46.15
N LEU A 745 29.58 -32.53 -47.05
CA LEU A 745 28.69 -33.69 -47.01
C LEU A 745 28.91 -34.54 -45.75
N VAL A 746 30.16 -34.76 -45.32
CA VAL A 746 30.48 -35.43 -44.04
C VAL A 746 29.97 -34.63 -42.84
N GLN A 747 30.07 -33.29 -42.83
CA GLN A 747 29.51 -32.48 -41.74
C GLN A 747 27.98 -32.53 -41.69
N LEU A 748 27.31 -32.61 -42.84
CA LEU A 748 25.85 -32.82 -42.91
C LEU A 748 25.48 -34.16 -42.28
N PHE A 749 26.14 -35.25 -42.67
CA PHE A 749 25.87 -36.58 -42.12
C PHE A 749 26.11 -36.70 -40.61
N ARG A 750 27.19 -36.08 -40.09
CA ARG A 750 27.45 -36.06 -38.63
C ARG A 750 26.35 -35.35 -37.83
N ARG A 751 25.65 -34.37 -38.40
CA ARG A 751 24.51 -33.67 -37.76
C ARG A 751 23.27 -34.56 -37.61
N VAL A 752 23.12 -35.57 -38.45
CA VAL A 752 22.02 -36.55 -38.42
C VAL A 752 22.47 -37.92 -37.90
N GLY A 753 23.51 -37.97 -37.07
CA GLY A 753 23.95 -39.19 -36.38
C GLY A 753 24.65 -40.25 -37.26
N VAL A 754 24.94 -39.93 -38.53
CA VAL A 754 25.60 -40.82 -39.49
C VAL A 754 27.11 -40.57 -39.49
N THR A 755 27.91 -41.63 -39.40
CA THR A 755 29.38 -41.53 -39.46
C THR A 755 29.89 -41.41 -40.89
N GLU A 756 31.13 -40.94 -41.05
CA GLU A 756 31.78 -40.85 -42.36
C GLU A 756 31.96 -42.21 -43.05
N LEU A 757 32.08 -43.30 -42.29
CA LEU A 757 32.20 -44.65 -42.85
C LEU A 757 30.84 -45.16 -43.37
N GLU A 758 29.77 -44.98 -42.60
CA GLU A 758 28.40 -45.35 -43.00
C GLU A 758 27.95 -44.55 -44.22
N ALA A 759 28.17 -43.22 -44.20
CA ALA A 759 27.88 -42.33 -45.32
C ALA A 759 28.66 -42.75 -46.59
N ARG A 760 29.96 -43.04 -46.50
CA ARG A 760 30.75 -43.51 -47.66
C ARG A 760 30.40 -44.93 -48.11
N GLY A 761 29.70 -45.72 -47.30
CA GLY A 761 29.10 -46.99 -47.69
C GLY A 761 27.66 -46.87 -48.23
N GLY A 762 27.10 -45.66 -48.30
CA GLY A 762 25.70 -45.43 -48.67
C GLY A 762 24.68 -45.87 -47.63
N THR A 763 25.11 -46.17 -46.40
CA THR A 763 24.26 -46.77 -45.36
C THR A 763 23.76 -45.72 -44.38
N LEU A 764 22.46 -45.70 -44.14
CA LEU A 764 21.81 -44.85 -43.15
C LEU A 764 21.34 -45.72 -41.97
N PRO A 765 21.89 -45.56 -40.75
CA PRO A 765 21.44 -46.31 -39.59
C PRO A 765 19.99 -45.97 -39.17
N PRO A 766 19.31 -46.84 -38.41
CA PRO A 766 17.96 -46.59 -37.91
C PRO A 766 17.82 -45.25 -37.15
N ALA A 767 16.64 -44.63 -37.22
CA ALA A 767 16.39 -43.32 -36.63
C ALA A 767 16.72 -43.24 -35.12
N SER A 768 16.39 -44.30 -34.36
CA SER A 768 16.75 -44.43 -32.94
C SER A 768 18.26 -44.39 -32.69
N GLN A 769 19.03 -45.17 -33.45
CA GLN A 769 20.49 -45.21 -33.33
C GLN A 769 21.14 -43.89 -33.77
N ARG A 770 20.55 -43.19 -34.76
CA ARG A 770 20.96 -41.83 -35.14
C ARG A 770 20.68 -40.84 -34.00
N TRP A 771 19.51 -40.91 -33.35
CA TRP A 771 19.18 -40.06 -32.20
C TRP A 771 20.09 -40.28 -30.99
N ASP A 772 20.34 -41.53 -30.58
CA ASP A 772 21.24 -41.84 -29.46
C ASP A 772 22.65 -41.26 -29.67
N ARG A 773 23.14 -41.25 -30.92
CA ARG A 773 24.45 -40.65 -31.27
C ARG A 773 24.43 -39.12 -31.21
N ILE A 774 23.33 -38.47 -31.62
CA ILE A 774 23.16 -37.02 -31.50
C ILE A 774 23.10 -36.61 -30.01
N LEU A 775 22.38 -37.37 -29.18
CA LEU A 775 22.31 -37.16 -27.73
C LEU A 775 23.66 -37.38 -27.01
N GLN A 776 24.47 -38.32 -27.48
CA GLN A 776 25.85 -38.47 -26.98
C GLN A 776 26.74 -37.31 -27.44
N ALA A 777 26.58 -36.81 -28.67
CA ALA A 777 27.34 -35.69 -29.22
C ALA A 777 26.99 -34.33 -28.58
N SER A 778 25.77 -34.15 -28.06
CA SER A 778 25.38 -32.95 -27.29
C SER A 778 25.87 -32.96 -25.83
N GLY A 779 26.55 -34.02 -25.39
CA GLY A 779 27.07 -34.15 -24.03
C GLY A 779 26.09 -34.71 -23.00
N MET A 780 24.88 -35.11 -23.42
CA MET A 780 23.84 -35.68 -22.56
C MET A 780 24.24 -37.10 -22.08
N LYS A 781 24.97 -37.20 -20.95
CA LYS A 781 25.24 -38.48 -20.31
C LYS A 781 23.97 -39.06 -19.68
N ARG A 782 23.25 -39.91 -20.42
CA ARG A 782 22.20 -40.78 -19.85
C ARG A 782 22.85 -41.67 -18.78
N ALA A 783 22.39 -41.57 -17.54
CA ALA A 783 22.87 -42.42 -16.46
C ALA A 783 22.58 -43.90 -16.77
N LYS A 784 23.55 -44.79 -16.55
CA LYS A 784 23.29 -46.23 -16.55
C LYS A 784 22.54 -46.58 -15.26
N PRO A 785 21.38 -47.25 -15.31
CA PRO A 785 20.80 -47.84 -14.11
C PRO A 785 21.70 -48.97 -13.60
N SER A 786 21.99 -48.97 -12.29
CA SER A 786 22.59 -50.12 -11.61
C SER A 786 21.56 -51.25 -11.48
N PRO A 787 21.94 -52.53 -11.61
CA PRO A 787 20.99 -53.63 -11.78
C PRO A 787 20.43 -54.17 -10.46
N THR A 788 19.54 -53.41 -9.80
CA THR A 788 18.75 -53.93 -8.65
C THR A 788 17.35 -53.32 -8.59
N SER A 789 16.37 -54.15 -8.25
CA SER A 789 14.92 -53.87 -8.23
C SER A 789 14.25 -53.76 -9.62
N ALA A 790 12.97 -54.13 -9.69
CA ALA A 790 12.19 -54.28 -10.92
C ALA A 790 10.68 -54.05 -10.66
N GLN A 791 9.87 -54.07 -11.73
CA GLN A 791 8.46 -53.62 -11.81
C GLN A 791 8.39 -52.08 -11.95
N THR A 792 7.72 -51.47 -12.94
CA THR A 792 6.79 -51.99 -13.98
C THR A 792 6.93 -51.17 -15.32
N PRO A 793 6.05 -51.21 -16.36
CA PRO A 793 6.37 -50.76 -17.73
C PRO A 793 6.30 -49.22 -17.92
N ASP A 794 6.60 -48.59 -19.07
CA ASP A 794 6.48 -49.06 -20.46
C ASP A 794 7.52 -48.45 -21.44
N GLN A 795 7.83 -49.20 -22.52
CA GLN A 795 8.59 -48.76 -23.69
C GLN A 795 7.81 -48.86 -25.02
N ALA A 796 6.66 -49.55 -25.07
CA ALA A 796 5.88 -49.71 -26.29
C ALA A 796 5.26 -48.38 -26.77
N SER A 797 4.80 -47.54 -25.84
CA SER A 797 4.17 -46.25 -26.14
C SER A 797 5.07 -45.29 -26.93
N LEU A 798 6.39 -45.31 -26.70
CA LEU A 798 7.35 -44.47 -27.44
C LEU A 798 7.60 -44.95 -28.87
N HIS A 799 7.56 -46.26 -29.11
CA HIS A 799 7.61 -46.81 -30.47
C HIS A 799 6.32 -46.53 -31.23
N ALA A 800 5.15 -46.71 -30.60
CA ALA A 800 3.86 -46.38 -31.23
C ALA A 800 3.75 -44.90 -31.62
N PHE A 801 4.34 -43.99 -30.85
CA PHE A 801 4.39 -42.56 -31.17
C PHE A 801 5.30 -42.26 -32.36
N ALA A 802 6.49 -42.86 -32.41
CA ALA A 802 7.43 -42.72 -33.54
C ALA A 802 6.83 -43.28 -34.85
N ASP A 803 6.24 -44.48 -34.80
CA ASP A 803 5.62 -45.15 -35.94
C ASP A 803 4.34 -44.46 -36.44
N SER A 804 3.76 -43.52 -35.68
CA SER A 804 2.63 -42.68 -36.13
C SER A 804 3.13 -41.46 -36.91
N LEU A 805 4.21 -40.84 -36.45
CA LEU A 805 4.79 -39.63 -37.03
C LEU A 805 5.39 -39.88 -38.44
N GLU A 806 5.70 -41.14 -38.77
CA GLU A 806 6.13 -41.57 -40.10
C GLU A 806 4.96 -41.84 -41.08
N ARG A 807 3.68 -41.75 -40.65
CA ARG A 807 2.50 -41.96 -41.52
C ARG A 807 1.73 -40.68 -41.88
N ASP A 808 1.78 -39.64 -41.05
CA ASP A 808 1.04 -38.39 -41.27
C ASP A 808 1.62 -37.50 -42.40
N LEU A 809 2.59 -38.00 -43.16
CA LEU A 809 3.16 -37.37 -44.35
C LEU A 809 2.55 -37.85 -45.69
N ASP A 810 1.77 -38.94 -45.69
CA ASP A 810 1.27 -39.63 -46.90
C ASP A 810 -0.27 -39.78 -46.93
N ALA A 811 -1.04 -38.69 -46.83
CA ALA A 811 -2.49 -38.70 -47.06
C ALA A 811 -3.06 -37.35 -47.58
N PRO A 812 -3.79 -37.33 -48.72
CA PRO A 812 -4.49 -36.12 -49.21
C PRO A 812 -5.93 -36.00 -48.69
N SER A 813 -6.34 -34.78 -48.32
CA SER A 813 -7.67 -34.48 -47.76
C SER A 813 -8.81 -34.50 -48.79
N PRO A 814 -9.99 -35.09 -48.47
CA PRO A 814 -11.23 -34.87 -49.20
C PRO A 814 -12.10 -33.78 -48.54
N MET A 815 -12.71 -32.90 -49.34
CA MET A 815 -13.80 -31.99 -48.91
C MET A 815 -15.16 -32.58 -49.28
N HIS A 816 -16.16 -32.55 -48.39
CA HIS A 816 -17.52 -32.15 -48.78
C HIS A 816 -18.47 -31.77 -47.63
N GLU A 817 -19.59 -31.21 -48.04
CA GLU A 817 -20.77 -30.72 -47.29
C GLU A 817 -21.58 -31.85 -46.63
N GLY A 818 -22.50 -31.54 -45.70
CA GLY A 818 -23.40 -32.55 -45.10
C GLY A 818 -24.33 -32.05 -44.01
N ASP A 819 -25.46 -31.46 -44.40
CA ASP A 819 -26.48 -30.81 -43.55
C ASP A 819 -27.41 -31.78 -42.74
N GLN A 820 -28.20 -31.21 -41.81
CA GLN A 820 -29.51 -31.68 -41.29
C GLN A 820 -29.70 -32.84 -40.26
N THR A 821 -30.16 -32.45 -39.06
CA THR A 821 -31.37 -32.95 -38.32
C THR A 821 -31.41 -34.25 -37.48
N GLY A 822 -32.31 -34.28 -36.48
CA GLY A 822 -32.90 -35.51 -35.89
C GLY A 822 -32.64 -35.78 -34.39
N ALA A 823 -33.13 -34.99 -33.41
CA ALA A 823 -34.50 -34.94 -32.85
C ALA A 823 -34.89 -36.03 -31.80
N SER A 824 -35.82 -35.68 -30.88
CA SER A 824 -36.53 -36.54 -29.89
C SER A 824 -35.83 -36.78 -28.54
N SER A 825 -36.48 -36.79 -27.35
CA SER A 825 -37.87 -36.49 -26.99
C SER A 825 -38.10 -36.16 -25.50
N ARG A 826 -39.15 -35.36 -25.22
CA ARG A 826 -40.20 -35.45 -24.14
C ARG A 826 -39.76 -36.05 -22.76
N LYS A 827 -40.08 -35.44 -21.61
CA LYS A 827 -41.33 -34.78 -21.13
C LYS A 827 -40.96 -33.59 -20.21
N ARG A 828 -41.63 -32.43 -20.08
CA ARG A 828 -43.02 -31.96 -20.28
C ARG A 828 -44.01 -32.18 -19.10
N SER A 829 -44.07 -31.18 -18.23
CA SER A 829 -45.21 -30.61 -17.44
C SER A 829 -44.66 -29.29 -16.85
N ARG A 830 -45.24 -28.07 -16.92
CA ARG A 830 -46.60 -27.53 -17.23
C ARG A 830 -47.72 -28.05 -16.32
N SER A 831 -48.64 -27.21 -15.83
CA SER A 831 -49.21 -25.98 -16.41
C SER A 831 -49.23 -24.77 -15.43
N ASP A 832 -49.16 -23.50 -15.88
CA ASP A 832 -50.27 -22.54 -16.20
C ASP A 832 -51.22 -22.24 -14.97
N ARG A 833 -51.87 -21.09 -14.72
CA ARG A 833 -52.15 -19.77 -15.40
C ARG A 833 -52.74 -18.80 -14.32
N ALA A 834 -53.13 -17.52 -14.48
CA ALA A 834 -53.16 -16.50 -15.56
C ALA A 834 -53.24 -15.04 -15.01
N VAL A 835 -52.80 -14.07 -15.82
CA VAL A 835 -53.40 -12.73 -16.15
C VAL A 835 -54.51 -12.12 -15.26
N THR A 836 -54.32 -10.87 -14.76
CA THR A 836 -55.16 -9.65 -15.02
C THR A 836 -54.58 -8.37 -14.36
N GLY A 837 -54.83 -7.20 -14.95
CA GLY A 837 -54.82 -5.86 -14.31
C GLY A 837 -56.11 -5.10 -14.72
N PRO A 838 -56.16 -3.77 -14.92
CA PRO A 838 -55.41 -2.66 -14.28
C PRO A 838 -56.32 -1.45 -13.88
N SER A 839 -55.82 -0.48 -13.08
CA SER A 839 -56.41 0.87 -12.88
C SER A 839 -55.42 1.80 -12.14
N ALA A 840 -55.15 3.08 -12.42
CA ALA A 840 -55.80 4.19 -13.14
C ALA A 840 -56.57 5.21 -12.26
N GLN A 841 -56.41 6.52 -12.58
CA GLN A 841 -57.08 7.72 -12.00
C GLN A 841 -56.67 8.09 -10.55
N GLN A 842 -56.69 9.37 -10.10
CA GLN A 842 -56.98 10.65 -10.79
C GLN A 842 -56.25 11.86 -10.15
N SER A 843 -56.21 12.99 -10.87
CA SER A 843 -55.66 14.28 -10.45
C SER A 843 -56.72 15.24 -9.90
N PHE A 844 -56.34 16.20 -9.05
CA PHE A 844 -57.11 17.43 -8.82
C PHE A 844 -56.22 18.62 -8.42
N GLU A 845 -56.49 19.81 -8.96
CA GLU A 845 -55.81 21.07 -8.65
C GLU A 845 -56.60 21.91 -7.64
N VAL A 846 -55.93 22.67 -6.75
CA VAL A 846 -56.48 23.95 -6.22
C VAL A 846 -55.36 24.98 -5.97
N ARG A 847 -55.38 26.03 -6.78
CA ARG A 847 -54.98 27.45 -6.55
C ARG A 847 -53.79 27.85 -5.65
N VAL A 848 -52.86 28.56 -6.30
CA VAL A 848 -52.09 29.69 -5.76
C VAL A 848 -53.01 30.87 -5.40
N PRO A 849 -52.67 31.66 -4.36
CA PRO A 849 -52.71 33.13 -4.47
C PRO A 849 -51.32 33.75 -4.40
N GLU A 850 -51.13 34.84 -5.13
CA GLU A 850 -49.84 35.51 -5.34
C GLU A 850 -49.74 36.86 -4.59
N GLN A 851 -48.53 37.43 -4.58
CA GLN A 851 -48.22 38.86 -4.36
C GLN A 851 -48.48 39.51 -2.99
N HIS A 852 -47.39 40.05 -2.42
CA HIS A 852 -47.34 41.47 -2.08
C HIS A 852 -45.90 41.99 -2.30
N ASP A 853 -45.72 42.90 -3.26
CA ASP A 853 -44.45 43.62 -3.51
C ASP A 853 -44.27 44.83 -2.59
N ALA A 854 -43.02 45.16 -2.22
CA ALA A 854 -42.54 46.55 -2.08
C ALA A 854 -41.02 46.70 -1.79
N LEU A 855 -40.29 47.22 -2.79
CA LEU A 855 -39.30 48.32 -2.71
C LEU A 855 -38.05 48.25 -1.79
N HIS A 856 -36.89 48.18 -2.45
CA HIS A 856 -35.65 49.00 -2.29
C HIS A 856 -35.25 49.65 -0.93
N LEU A 857 -34.06 49.25 -0.44
CA LEU A 857 -32.82 50.04 -0.19
C LEU A 857 -32.87 51.57 0.13
N PRO A 858 -31.84 52.16 0.81
CA PRO A 858 -30.72 51.59 1.59
C PRO A 858 -30.52 52.26 2.98
N LEU A 859 -29.47 51.90 3.74
CA LEU A 859 -28.68 52.87 4.54
C LEU A 859 -27.31 52.31 5.02
N SER A 860 -26.39 53.21 5.34
CA SER A 860 -24.99 52.96 5.76
C SER A 860 -24.86 52.97 7.31
N TRP A 861 -23.80 52.47 7.97
CA TRP A 861 -22.37 52.80 7.78
C TRP A 861 -21.41 51.84 8.52
N ARG A 862 -20.09 52.03 8.31
CA ARG A 862 -19.00 51.42 9.11
C ARG A 862 -18.71 52.26 10.36
N VAL A 863 -18.40 51.63 11.50
CA VAL A 863 -17.35 52.10 12.46
C VAL A 863 -16.69 50.90 13.15
N LYS A 864 -15.36 50.84 13.16
CA LYS A 864 -14.58 50.00 14.10
C LYS A 864 -14.33 50.76 15.40
N ARG A 865 -14.34 50.10 16.56
CA ARG A 865 -13.53 50.54 17.73
C ARG A 865 -12.78 49.36 18.38
N PRO A 866 -11.52 49.56 18.83
CA PRO A 866 -10.66 48.48 19.34
C PRO A 866 -10.58 48.44 20.88
N ARG A 867 -10.11 47.30 21.40
CA ARG A 867 -9.53 47.06 22.74
C ARG A 867 -9.00 45.62 22.79
N THR A 868 -7.86 45.28 23.40
CA THR A 868 -6.70 46.07 23.86
C THR A 868 -5.52 45.10 23.98
N ARG A 869 -4.31 45.49 23.55
CA ARG A 869 -3.08 44.80 24.01
C ARG A 869 -2.62 45.47 25.30
N ILE A 870 -2.22 44.67 26.28
CA ILE A 870 -1.25 45.05 27.31
C ILE A 870 -0.06 44.10 27.11
N GLY A 871 1.15 44.64 27.13
CA GLY A 871 2.39 43.87 27.03
C GLY A 871 3.39 44.36 28.07
N GLY A 872 4.35 43.51 28.40
CA GLY A 872 5.49 43.85 29.24
C GLY A 872 6.69 43.04 28.75
N GLY A 873 7.77 43.74 28.43
CA GLY A 873 9.04 43.20 27.95
C GLY A 873 10.06 44.33 27.84
N LEU A 874 11.35 44.00 27.92
CA LEU A 874 12.54 44.88 27.82
C LEU A 874 13.75 43.94 27.52
N PRO A 875 14.91 44.42 27.04
CA PRO A 875 15.29 44.08 25.68
C PRO A 875 16.68 43.45 25.50
N ASP A 876 16.95 43.08 24.26
CA ASP A 876 18.25 42.73 23.67
C ASP A 876 19.21 43.94 23.55
N PRO A 877 20.54 43.70 23.59
CA PRO A 877 21.45 44.40 22.67
C PRO A 877 22.64 43.55 22.16
N GLY A 878 22.92 43.55 20.85
CA GLY A 878 24.14 42.85 20.37
C GLY A 878 24.53 42.87 18.88
N THR A 879 24.31 43.93 18.10
CA THR A 879 24.76 43.98 16.68
C THR A 879 26.17 44.53 16.49
N PRO A 880 27.08 43.85 15.76
CA PRO A 880 28.23 44.45 15.09
C PRO A 880 28.00 44.60 13.57
N ILE A 881 28.82 45.45 12.92
CA ILE A 881 28.68 45.85 11.50
C ILE A 881 29.68 45.12 10.61
N ALA A 882 29.36 45.00 9.32
CA ALA A 882 30.14 44.25 8.32
C ALA A 882 31.45 44.94 7.87
N ALA A 883 32.51 44.15 7.75
CA ALA A 883 33.51 44.19 6.67
C ALA A 883 34.44 42.96 6.83
N ASP A 884 34.51 42.04 5.85
CA ASP A 884 35.64 42.03 4.91
C ASP A 884 35.55 41.01 3.76
N LEU A 885 36.41 41.28 2.77
CA LEU A 885 36.74 40.58 1.52
C LEU A 885 37.35 39.16 1.72
N ALA A 886 37.55 38.30 0.71
CA ALA A 886 36.96 38.07 -0.62
C ALA A 886 37.57 36.80 -1.27
N ALA A 887 36.98 36.35 -2.38
CA ALA A 887 37.59 35.57 -3.48
C ALA A 887 38.31 34.22 -3.20
N SER A 888 37.73 33.15 -3.74
CA SER A 888 38.37 32.36 -4.81
C SER A 888 37.29 31.63 -5.65
N SER A 889 37.63 31.24 -6.88
CA SER A 889 36.66 31.01 -7.96
C SER A 889 36.73 29.61 -8.58
N THR A 890 35.62 29.20 -9.23
CA THR A 890 35.52 28.09 -10.21
C THR A 890 35.79 26.67 -9.65
N VAL A 891 35.24 25.56 -10.19
CA VAL A 891 34.78 25.26 -11.57
C VAL A 891 33.41 24.55 -11.55
N MET A 892 32.59 24.72 -12.61
CA MET A 892 31.35 23.96 -12.83
C MET A 892 31.60 22.48 -13.15
N TRP A 893 30.77 21.58 -12.60
CA TRP A 893 30.41 20.32 -13.24
C TRP A 893 28.89 20.18 -13.22
N GLU A 894 28.29 19.84 -14.35
CA GLU A 894 26.84 19.69 -14.52
C GLU A 894 26.38 18.32 -14.01
N GLN A 895 25.26 18.28 -13.29
CA GLN A 895 24.57 17.04 -12.90
C GLN A 895 23.05 17.20 -13.05
N ASP A 896 22.56 16.98 -14.27
CA ASP A 896 21.13 16.72 -14.50
C ASP A 896 20.78 15.32 -13.96
N ALA A 897 20.16 15.29 -12.78
CA ALA A 897 19.55 14.10 -12.20
C ALA A 897 18.37 14.48 -11.30
N ALA A 898 17.15 14.36 -11.80
CA ALA A 898 15.94 14.63 -11.02
C ALA A 898 15.67 13.48 -10.01
N PRO A 899 15.69 13.73 -8.68
CA PRO A 899 15.49 12.69 -7.68
C PRO A 899 14.00 12.48 -7.40
N PHE A 900 13.36 11.56 -8.14
CA PHE A 900 12.03 11.07 -7.77
C PHE A 900 12.09 10.39 -6.40
N ALA A 901 11.32 10.89 -5.43
CA ALA A 901 11.09 10.20 -4.16
C ALA A 901 9.93 9.20 -4.33
N GLY A 902 10.18 7.91 -4.07
CA GLY A 902 9.13 6.89 -4.10
C GLY A 902 9.65 5.47 -3.89
N ALA A 903 9.11 4.80 -2.88
CA ALA A 903 9.50 3.48 -2.37
C ALA A 903 10.92 3.41 -1.75
N ALA A 904 11.03 2.60 -0.68
CA ALA A 904 12.29 1.91 -0.42
C ALA A 904 12.34 0.70 -1.36
N ASP A 905 13.51 0.41 -1.92
CA ASP A 905 13.73 -0.84 -2.67
C ASP A 905 13.86 -2.02 -1.69
N ASP A 906 12.76 -2.36 -1.02
CA ASP A 906 12.61 -3.61 -0.26
C ASP A 906 12.53 -4.77 -1.27
N PHE A 907 13.70 -5.23 -1.72
CA PHE A 907 13.82 -6.41 -2.56
C PHE A 907 13.21 -7.62 -1.85
N PRO A 908 12.39 -8.45 -2.54
CA PRO A 908 12.17 -9.80 -2.06
C PRO A 908 13.52 -10.53 -2.03
N ALA A 909 13.81 -11.20 -0.93
CA ALA A 909 14.88 -12.21 -0.92
C ALA A 909 14.51 -13.34 -1.89
N PHE A 910 15.52 -14.07 -2.39
CA PHE A 910 15.33 -15.22 -3.28
C PHE A 910 14.22 -16.14 -2.76
N ASN A 911 13.26 -16.48 -3.62
CA ASN A 911 12.16 -17.37 -3.25
C ASN A 911 12.67 -18.80 -2.99
N GLU A 912 11.88 -19.68 -2.36
CA GLU A 912 12.38 -21.01 -1.97
C GLU A 912 12.82 -21.88 -3.16
N GLU A 913 12.29 -21.68 -4.37
CA GLU A 913 12.77 -22.37 -5.58
C GLU A 913 14.13 -21.83 -6.05
N GLU A 914 14.32 -20.52 -6.06
CA GLU A 914 15.60 -19.87 -6.33
C GLU A 914 16.67 -20.21 -5.27
N LEU A 915 16.26 -20.34 -4.01
CA LEU A 915 17.13 -20.64 -2.88
C LEU A 915 17.49 -22.14 -2.85
N ALA A 916 16.56 -23.03 -3.20
CA ALA A 916 16.86 -24.44 -3.44
C ALA A 916 17.81 -24.64 -4.64
N TRP A 917 17.60 -23.88 -5.72
CA TRP A 917 18.48 -23.87 -6.90
C TRP A 917 19.86 -23.24 -6.64
N LEU A 918 19.96 -22.31 -5.68
CA LEU A 918 21.24 -21.83 -5.12
C LEU A 918 21.92 -22.91 -4.27
N MET A 919 21.16 -23.71 -3.50
CA MET A 919 21.69 -24.81 -2.69
C MET A 919 22.23 -25.97 -3.54
N GLU A 920 21.68 -26.23 -4.74
CA GLU A 920 22.26 -27.17 -5.71
C GLU A 920 23.65 -26.75 -6.24
N LEU A 921 24.05 -25.48 -6.08
CA LEU A 921 25.33 -24.95 -6.58
C LEU A 921 26.48 -25.06 -5.56
N LEU A 922 26.25 -25.58 -4.36
CA LEU A 922 27.27 -25.83 -3.35
C LEU A 922 27.81 -27.28 -3.43
N PRO A 923 29.10 -27.50 -3.77
CA PRO A 923 29.69 -28.84 -3.71
C PRO A 923 29.79 -29.30 -2.26
N GLN A 924 29.09 -30.38 -1.88
CA GLN A 924 29.21 -30.95 -0.54
C GLN A 924 30.67 -31.36 -0.26
N SER A 925 31.32 -30.55 0.57
CA SER A 925 32.75 -30.64 0.89
C SER A 925 32.87 -30.63 2.41
N GLY A 926 33.18 -31.78 3.00
CA GLY A 926 33.04 -32.00 4.43
C GLY A 926 34.16 -31.41 5.30
N SER A 927 33.78 -31.02 6.53
CA SER A 927 34.59 -31.10 7.76
C SER A 927 36.09 -30.75 7.68
N VAL A 928 36.40 -29.45 7.72
CA VAL A 928 37.58 -28.93 8.44
C VAL A 928 37.15 -27.68 9.21
N GLY A 929 37.45 -27.62 10.51
CA GLY A 929 37.18 -26.43 11.34
C GLY A 929 38.37 -25.48 11.40
N GLY A 930 38.12 -24.18 11.48
CA GLY A 930 39.15 -23.16 11.67
C GLY A 930 38.54 -21.80 11.99
N THR A 931 38.98 -21.19 13.09
CA THR A 931 38.66 -19.81 13.48
C THR A 931 39.28 -18.79 12.53
N ILE A 932 38.51 -17.77 12.14
CA ILE A 932 38.46 -16.46 12.83
C ILE A 932 37.03 -15.92 12.70
#